data_AF-A0A7J9RK55-F1
#
_entry.id   AF-A0A7J9RK55-F1
#
_cell.length_a   1.000
_cell.length_b   1.000
_cell.length_c   1.000
_cell.angle_alpha   90.00
_cell.angle_beta   90.00
_cell.angle_gamma   90.00
#
_symmetry.space_group_name_H-M   'P 1'
#
loop_
_entity.id
_entity.type
_entity.pdbx_description
1 polymer ?
#
loop_
_entity_poly.entity_id
_entity_poly.type
_entity_poly.pdbx_seq_one_letter_code
_entity_poly.pdbx_strand_id
1 'polypeptide(L)'
;MVSDAMGVEEHRDWNDVDYSGLLNGDAFPPEFMWGVATASHQIEGGNSNNWTRFEPTTKSGQKSGDACDHWNRKEQDLDLIQNLNVTHYRFSLEWSRIEPEMGVWDEDAIEWYSDLVDRLLERGIQPMVTLHHFTNPLWWEDMGAFENEANIIYWIRFSSKMFEVLSDRVEWWCTINEPAVYASMGYVLGEFPPGMRSFKKTRIVSLNLMRAHARCYRTLKSMKNGDRCQIGLVKNINIFDPYRRWNPLHRFQANLLDGMFNRCWIQGLKTGRFKPPSALRSVTVDGLKGSSDFIGVNYYTHLLATPFMPTKVEIDPLIRPWEERTDFRYPMYAEGLKRAFEMVAPLDLPIIVTENGVADDDDDMRPEHVRRHLQITSEAIANGHDIRGFYHWSLMDNFEWAEGYEQCFGLYHVNFETQERTLRESGALYASIAQAHRMPQVVILAGGLGTRLGEKTQHMPKSLIEVGGQPILSHILDWVQHQGCNRALILTGHHGDQFDGFTHPGVELSFVREPEQLGTGGALWNARDSLEDEFILLWGDDYHPIDYTPLIQHHRRTSSMLTMTVTTDHDEMNLQFDDGRLVQYSKSGDAPNGFNGYEAGTSVVKKSVLMDHGKEGSWSWENTIYPELSKEILVHLDSTKFWDMGTPERLEKLETFFNETRS
;
A
#
# COMPACT_ATOMS: atom_id res chain seq x y z
N MET A 1 -17.35 23.35 13.03
CA MET A 1 -17.32 24.83 13.11
C MET A 1 -16.75 25.21 14.47
N VAL A 2 -15.80 26.15 14.47
CA VAL A 2 -15.12 26.82 15.61
C VAL A 2 -13.90 26.09 16.22
N SER A 3 -12.75 26.19 15.54
CA SER A 3 -11.44 26.38 16.19
C SER A 3 -10.60 27.51 15.57
N ASP A 4 -11.01 28.05 14.42
CA ASP A 4 -10.35 29.18 13.74
C ASP A 4 -10.51 30.55 14.43
N ALA A 5 -11.00 30.58 15.68
CA ALA A 5 -11.37 31.80 16.40
C ALA A 5 -10.17 32.53 17.06
N MET A 6 -8.98 31.96 17.06
CA MET A 6 -7.74 32.64 17.45
C MET A 6 -6.65 32.14 16.52
N GLY A 7 -6.04 33.03 15.72
CA GLY A 7 -5.10 32.69 14.64
C GLY A 7 -3.76 32.08 15.07
N VAL A 8 -3.77 31.06 15.91
CA VAL A 8 -2.63 30.24 16.29
C VAL A 8 -2.45 29.18 15.20
N GLU A 9 -1.25 29.11 14.66
CA GLU A 9 -0.81 28.04 13.76
C GLU A 9 -0.50 26.83 14.62
N GLU A 10 -1.13 25.70 14.33
CA GLU A 10 -0.72 24.43 14.92
C GLU A 10 0.70 24.15 14.40
N HIS A 11 1.65 24.12 15.33
CA HIS A 11 3.02 23.69 15.08
C HIS A 11 3.31 22.60 16.09
N ARG A 12 3.50 21.38 15.58
CA ARG A 12 3.78 20.22 16.40
C ARG A 12 5.28 20.16 16.68
N ASP A 13 5.64 19.93 17.93
CA ASP A 13 7.01 19.53 18.25
C ASP A 13 7.17 18.04 17.89
N TRP A 14 7.91 17.78 16.82
CA TRP A 14 8.10 16.43 16.30
C TRP A 14 9.06 15.58 17.13
N ASN A 15 9.80 16.19 18.07
CA ASN A 15 10.68 15.46 19.00
C ASN A 15 9.90 14.70 20.07
N ASP A 16 8.68 15.14 20.40
CA ASP A 16 7.82 14.55 21.43
C ASP A 16 6.88 13.47 20.87
N VAL A 17 6.98 13.15 19.57
CA VAL A 17 6.10 12.20 18.90
C VAL A 17 6.63 10.78 19.05
N ASP A 18 5.78 9.89 19.56
CA ASP A 18 6.06 8.47 19.61
C ASP A 18 5.76 7.80 18.26
N TYR A 19 6.80 7.37 17.56
CA TYR A 19 6.72 6.67 16.29
C TYR A 19 6.77 5.14 16.44
N SER A 20 6.78 4.61 17.66
CA SER A 20 6.91 3.16 17.91
C SER A 20 5.82 2.34 17.21
N GLY A 21 4.60 2.89 17.10
CA GLY A 21 3.49 2.26 16.38
C GLY A 21 3.81 1.98 14.90
N LEU A 22 4.62 2.83 14.24
CA LEU A 22 5.03 2.63 12.85
C LEU A 22 5.97 1.42 12.70
N LEU A 23 6.83 1.17 13.69
CA LEU A 23 7.81 0.08 13.63
C LEU A 23 7.28 -1.23 14.24
N ASN A 24 6.26 -1.15 15.10
CA ASN A 24 5.64 -2.31 15.73
C ASN A 24 4.47 -2.91 14.91
N GLY A 25 3.97 -2.19 13.90
CA GLY A 25 2.85 -2.66 13.08
C GLY A 25 1.46 -2.30 13.61
N ASP A 26 1.37 -1.30 14.48
CA ASP A 26 0.14 -0.96 15.21
C ASP A 26 -0.58 0.26 14.63
N ALA A 27 0.08 0.99 13.74
CA ALA A 27 -0.36 2.30 13.29
C ALA A 27 -1.40 2.23 12.16
N PHE A 28 -1.44 1.13 11.40
CA PHE A 28 -2.26 0.96 10.22
C PHE A 28 -3.01 -0.39 10.24
N PRO A 29 -4.19 -0.46 9.60
CA PRO A 29 -4.94 -1.71 9.50
C PRO A 29 -4.23 -2.72 8.57
N PRO A 30 -4.48 -4.04 8.72
CA PRO A 30 -3.82 -5.09 7.92
C PRO A 30 -4.02 -4.94 6.40
N GLU A 31 -5.17 -4.42 5.98
CA GLU A 31 -5.53 -4.20 4.57
C GLU A 31 -4.96 -2.90 3.97
N PHE A 32 -4.16 -2.14 4.73
CA PHE A 32 -3.61 -0.87 4.28
C PHE A 32 -2.68 -1.04 3.08
N MET A 33 -2.88 -0.24 2.04
CA MET A 33 -2.08 -0.28 0.81
C MET A 33 -0.78 0.47 1.02
N TRP A 34 0.30 -0.27 1.22
CA TRP A 34 1.66 0.25 1.17
C TRP A 34 2.12 0.29 -0.28
N GLY A 35 2.46 1.48 -0.78
CA GLY A 35 2.86 1.62 -2.17
C GLY A 35 3.98 2.62 -2.43
N VAL A 36 4.45 2.59 -3.67
CA VAL A 36 5.34 3.57 -4.28
C VAL A 36 4.79 3.97 -5.64
N ALA A 37 5.13 5.18 -6.09
CA ALA A 37 4.59 5.74 -7.33
C ALA A 37 5.68 6.28 -8.27
N THR A 38 5.41 6.24 -9.57
CA THR A 38 6.23 6.79 -10.66
C THR A 38 5.36 7.31 -11.82
N ALA A 39 6.00 7.97 -12.79
CA ALA A 39 5.40 8.40 -14.04
C ALA A 39 6.21 7.95 -15.25
N SER A 40 5.52 7.51 -16.30
CA SER A 40 6.10 7.01 -17.55
C SER A 40 7.18 7.94 -18.11
N HIS A 41 6.85 9.22 -18.32
CA HIS A 41 7.80 10.19 -18.88
C HIS A 41 9.03 10.41 -18.02
N GLN A 42 8.88 10.28 -16.71
CA GLN A 42 9.92 10.59 -15.75
C GLN A 42 10.94 9.46 -15.58
N ILE A 43 10.56 8.20 -15.86
CA ILE A 43 11.42 7.02 -15.63
C ILE A 43 11.71 6.15 -16.86
N GLU A 44 10.80 6.07 -17.86
CA GLU A 44 10.89 5.06 -18.91
C GLU A 44 12.08 5.24 -19.85
N GLY A 45 12.33 6.49 -20.27
CA GLY A 45 13.33 6.82 -21.28
C GLY A 45 12.85 6.62 -22.72
N GLY A 46 13.42 7.37 -23.66
CA GLY A 46 13.13 7.22 -25.10
C GLY A 46 11.72 7.67 -25.53
N ASN A 47 11.06 8.52 -24.75
CA ASN A 47 9.73 9.04 -25.06
C ASN A 47 9.75 10.13 -26.16
N SER A 48 8.60 10.35 -26.80
CA SER A 48 8.40 11.44 -27.77
C SER A 48 6.99 12.03 -27.67
N ASN A 49 6.85 13.12 -26.92
CA ASN A 49 5.56 13.71 -26.54
C ASN A 49 5.66 15.24 -26.39
N ASN A 50 4.56 15.86 -25.95
CA ASN A 50 4.51 17.30 -25.70
C ASN A 50 5.62 17.79 -24.74
N TRP A 51 6.03 16.98 -23.77
CA TRP A 51 7.12 17.30 -22.85
C TRP A 51 8.48 17.28 -23.53
N THR A 52 8.85 16.24 -24.28
CA THR A 52 10.14 16.25 -25.00
C THR A 52 10.27 17.42 -25.97
N ARG A 53 9.16 17.88 -26.56
CA ARG A 53 9.12 19.09 -27.38
C ARG A 53 9.33 20.37 -26.56
N PHE A 54 8.88 20.39 -25.30
CA PHE A 54 8.88 21.57 -24.43
C PHE A 54 10.14 21.70 -23.57
N GLU A 55 10.77 20.59 -23.18
CA GLU A 55 11.97 20.48 -22.34
C GLU A 55 13.05 21.54 -22.64
N PRO A 56 13.43 21.83 -23.90
CA PRO A 56 14.45 22.85 -24.20
C PRO A 56 14.07 24.28 -23.78
N THR A 57 12.80 24.53 -23.47
CA THR A 57 12.28 25.84 -23.05
C THR A 57 12.07 25.95 -21.54
N THR A 58 12.26 24.85 -20.81
CA THR A 58 12.13 24.79 -19.35
C THR A 58 13.28 25.52 -18.66
N LYS A 59 13.15 25.71 -17.34
CA LYS A 59 14.17 26.34 -16.50
C LYS A 59 15.49 25.58 -16.51
N SER A 60 15.46 24.25 -16.40
CA SER A 60 16.69 23.43 -16.46
C SER A 60 17.23 23.32 -17.88
N GLY A 61 16.35 23.31 -18.88
CA GLY A 61 16.70 23.04 -20.29
C GLY A 61 17.24 21.63 -20.52
N GLN A 62 17.23 20.78 -19.48
CA GLN A 62 17.66 19.39 -19.56
C GLN A 62 16.61 18.57 -20.33
N LYS A 63 17.07 17.54 -21.02
CA LYS A 63 16.21 16.61 -21.74
C LYS A 63 16.00 15.36 -20.89
N SER A 64 14.80 14.80 -20.94
CA SER A 64 14.51 13.50 -20.33
C SER A 64 15.41 12.42 -20.94
N GLY A 65 15.50 12.31 -22.27
CA GLY A 65 16.44 11.38 -22.90
C GLY A 65 16.19 9.94 -22.42
N ASP A 66 17.20 9.32 -21.81
CA ASP A 66 17.09 7.95 -21.28
C ASP A 66 16.36 7.90 -19.92
N ALA A 67 16.17 9.02 -19.22
CA ALA A 67 15.56 9.04 -17.89
C ALA A 67 16.24 8.03 -16.94
N CYS A 68 15.43 7.15 -16.34
CA CYS A 68 15.91 6.04 -15.53
C CYS A 68 15.96 4.74 -16.33
N ASP A 69 15.87 4.79 -17.67
CA ASP A 69 15.95 3.63 -18.57
C ASP A 69 15.03 2.47 -18.17
N HIS A 70 13.91 2.76 -17.48
CA HIS A 70 13.01 1.76 -16.91
C HIS A 70 12.42 0.88 -18.01
N TRP A 71 12.24 1.42 -19.22
CA TRP A 71 11.76 0.67 -20.38
C TRP A 71 12.61 -0.58 -20.67
N ASN A 72 13.93 -0.47 -20.54
CA ASN A 72 14.88 -1.55 -20.79
C ASN A 72 15.27 -2.32 -19.52
N ARG A 73 14.87 -1.83 -18.34
CA ARG A 73 15.34 -2.33 -17.02
C ARG A 73 14.22 -2.76 -16.08
N LYS A 74 13.00 -2.88 -16.62
CA LYS A 74 11.79 -3.28 -15.90
C LYS A 74 12.02 -4.36 -14.85
N GLU A 75 12.61 -5.50 -15.21
CA GLU A 75 12.82 -6.60 -14.25
C GLU A 75 13.67 -6.19 -13.05
N GLN A 76 14.74 -5.42 -13.26
CA GLN A 76 15.57 -4.92 -12.15
C GLN A 76 14.75 -4.00 -11.25
N ASP A 77 13.96 -3.10 -11.83
CA ASP A 77 13.17 -2.12 -11.06
C ASP A 77 11.98 -2.77 -10.35
N LEU A 78 11.42 -3.86 -10.89
CA LEU A 78 10.40 -4.67 -10.22
C LEU A 78 10.95 -5.38 -8.99
N ASP A 79 12.21 -5.85 -9.05
CA ASP A 79 12.89 -6.41 -7.88
C ASP A 79 13.12 -5.32 -6.81
N LEU A 80 13.41 -4.07 -7.20
CA LEU A 80 13.50 -2.95 -6.25
C LEU A 80 12.18 -2.72 -5.51
N ILE A 81 11.05 -2.75 -6.23
CA ILE A 81 9.72 -2.57 -5.61
C ILE A 81 9.45 -3.71 -4.62
N GLN A 82 9.71 -4.95 -5.00
CA GLN A 82 9.51 -6.11 -4.13
C GLN A 82 10.37 -6.00 -2.86
N ASN A 83 11.61 -5.55 -2.97
CA ASN A 83 12.54 -5.39 -1.86
C ASN A 83 12.11 -4.30 -0.84
N LEU A 84 11.18 -3.42 -1.20
CA LEU A 84 10.60 -2.45 -0.28
C LEU A 84 9.46 -3.03 0.57
N ASN A 85 9.09 -4.31 0.41
CA ASN A 85 7.97 -4.96 1.12
C ASN A 85 6.62 -4.25 0.93
N VAL A 86 6.47 -3.46 -0.12
CA VAL A 86 5.22 -2.78 -0.46
C VAL A 86 4.26 -3.76 -1.14
N THR A 87 2.97 -3.50 -1.03
CA THR A 87 1.91 -4.33 -1.61
C THR A 87 1.38 -3.75 -2.92
N HIS A 88 1.67 -2.49 -3.24
CA HIS A 88 1.12 -1.79 -4.40
C HIS A 88 2.17 -0.97 -5.16
N TYR A 89 1.98 -0.86 -6.48
CA TYR A 89 2.78 0.02 -7.33
C TYR A 89 1.87 0.86 -8.23
N ARG A 90 2.02 2.18 -8.15
CA ARG A 90 1.31 3.11 -9.02
C ARG A 90 2.22 3.60 -10.14
N PHE A 91 1.78 3.43 -11.39
CA PHE A 91 2.51 3.91 -12.57
C PHE A 91 1.55 4.55 -13.57
N SER A 92 2.06 5.34 -14.52
CA SER A 92 1.27 5.87 -15.64
C SER A 92 1.60 5.17 -16.95
N LEU A 93 0.65 5.20 -17.87
CA LEU A 93 0.84 4.73 -19.24
C LEU A 93 1.32 5.88 -20.13
N GLU A 94 2.30 5.63 -21.00
CA GLU A 94 2.74 6.60 -21.99
C GLU A 94 1.90 6.54 -23.27
N TRP A 95 0.91 7.43 -23.36
CA TRP A 95 0.02 7.48 -24.53
C TRP A 95 0.78 7.71 -25.83
N SER A 96 1.83 8.55 -25.84
CA SER A 96 2.59 8.79 -27.08
C SER A 96 3.36 7.58 -27.58
N ARG A 97 3.63 6.61 -26.71
CA ARG A 97 4.29 5.36 -27.08
C ARG A 97 3.27 4.34 -27.58
N ILE A 98 2.14 4.23 -26.90
CA ILE A 98 1.06 3.29 -27.23
C ILE A 98 0.31 3.70 -28.52
N GLU A 99 0.12 5.00 -28.74
CA GLU A 99 -0.55 5.56 -29.92
C GLU A 99 0.27 6.72 -30.52
N PRO A 100 1.40 6.41 -31.19
CA PRO A 100 2.32 7.43 -31.68
C PRO A 100 1.74 8.32 -32.78
N GLU A 101 0.78 7.81 -33.55
CA GLU A 101 -0.01 8.56 -34.53
C GLU A 101 -1.49 8.26 -34.35
N MET A 102 -2.37 9.20 -34.75
CA MET A 102 -3.81 9.05 -34.55
C MET A 102 -4.34 7.74 -35.18
N GLY A 103 -4.78 6.81 -34.35
CA GLY A 103 -5.32 5.52 -34.76
C GLY A 103 -4.29 4.45 -35.14
N VAL A 104 -2.99 4.72 -34.97
CA VAL A 104 -1.91 3.75 -35.13
C VAL A 104 -1.49 3.29 -33.74
N TRP A 105 -1.72 2.01 -33.43
CA TRP A 105 -1.40 1.42 -32.14
C TRP A 105 -0.08 0.65 -32.21
N ASP A 106 0.78 0.87 -31.24
CA ASP A 106 2.00 0.09 -31.04
C ASP A 106 1.65 -1.11 -30.15
N GLU A 107 1.45 -2.28 -30.76
CA GLU A 107 1.09 -3.50 -30.04
C GLU A 107 2.26 -4.02 -29.17
N ASP A 108 3.51 -3.73 -29.53
CA ASP A 108 4.67 -4.10 -28.70
C ASP A 108 4.69 -3.27 -27.41
N ALA A 109 4.33 -1.99 -27.48
CA ALA A 109 4.20 -1.13 -26.30
C ALA A 109 3.03 -1.57 -25.40
N ILE A 110 1.90 -1.95 -26.00
CA ILE A 110 0.74 -2.48 -25.24
C ILE A 110 1.12 -3.77 -24.52
N GLU A 111 1.80 -4.68 -25.22
CA GLU A 111 2.27 -5.95 -24.65
C GLU A 111 3.28 -5.70 -23.51
N TRP A 112 4.18 -4.72 -23.66
CA TRP A 112 5.14 -4.38 -22.61
C TRP A 112 4.45 -3.97 -21.30
N TYR A 113 3.38 -3.15 -21.36
CA TYR A 113 2.59 -2.78 -20.17
C TYR A 113 1.73 -3.93 -19.64
N SER A 114 1.24 -4.81 -20.51
CA SER A 114 0.55 -6.04 -20.10
C SER A 114 1.49 -6.97 -19.31
N ASP A 115 2.70 -7.21 -19.83
CA ASP A 115 3.72 -8.02 -19.14
C ASP A 115 4.22 -7.31 -17.87
N LEU A 116 4.28 -5.97 -17.81
CA LEU A 116 4.55 -5.25 -16.56
C LEU A 116 3.51 -5.60 -15.48
N VAL A 117 2.22 -5.63 -15.82
CA VAL A 117 1.15 -6.02 -14.90
C VAL A 117 1.30 -7.46 -14.44
N ASP A 118 1.59 -8.39 -15.36
CA ASP A 118 1.79 -9.80 -15.00
C ASP A 118 2.98 -9.98 -14.04
N ARG A 119 4.11 -9.33 -14.33
CA ARG A 119 5.33 -9.42 -13.51
C ARG A 119 5.17 -8.81 -12.11
N LEU A 120 4.33 -7.78 -11.98
CA LEU A 120 3.96 -7.21 -10.68
C LEU A 120 3.12 -8.20 -9.88
N LEU A 121 2.09 -8.79 -10.51
CA LEU A 121 1.20 -9.74 -9.86
C LEU A 121 1.91 -11.05 -9.47
N GLU A 122 2.84 -11.54 -10.30
CA GLU A 122 3.73 -12.66 -9.98
C GLU A 122 4.56 -12.41 -8.71
N ARG A 123 4.89 -11.15 -8.42
CA ARG A 123 5.60 -10.71 -7.21
C ARG A 123 4.68 -10.35 -6.04
N GLY A 124 3.36 -10.55 -6.20
CA GLY A 124 2.34 -10.19 -5.20
C GLY A 124 2.09 -8.69 -5.07
N ILE A 125 2.50 -7.88 -6.05
CA ILE A 125 2.34 -6.42 -6.05
C ILE A 125 1.13 -6.04 -6.89
N GLN A 126 0.17 -5.34 -6.28
CA GLN A 126 -1.05 -4.88 -6.93
C GLN A 126 -0.79 -3.60 -7.75
N PRO A 127 -1.11 -3.59 -9.06
CA PRO A 127 -0.93 -2.41 -9.91
C PRO A 127 -2.04 -1.38 -9.71
N MET A 128 -1.66 -0.10 -9.72
CA MET A 128 -2.56 1.06 -9.85
C MET A 128 -2.18 1.88 -11.08
N VAL A 129 -3.05 1.89 -12.10
CA VAL A 129 -2.73 2.46 -13.41
C VAL A 129 -3.25 3.89 -13.54
N THR A 130 -2.39 4.82 -13.92
CA THR A 130 -2.74 6.22 -14.24
C THR A 130 -2.83 6.44 -15.75
N LEU A 131 -4.00 6.85 -16.24
CA LEU A 131 -4.32 7.00 -17.66
C LEU A 131 -3.84 8.33 -18.27
N HIS A 132 -3.65 9.37 -17.45
CA HIS A 132 -3.09 10.63 -17.89
C HIS A 132 -2.20 11.22 -16.80
N HIS A 133 -0.91 11.34 -17.11
CA HIS A 133 0.07 11.99 -16.24
C HIS A 133 0.85 13.04 -17.03
N PHE A 134 0.15 14.11 -17.40
CA PHE A 134 0.64 15.32 -18.08
C PHE A 134 1.17 15.16 -19.51
N THR A 135 1.51 13.95 -19.94
CA THR A 135 2.06 13.68 -21.27
C THR A 135 0.97 13.43 -22.31
N ASN A 136 1.21 13.95 -23.51
CA ASN A 136 0.30 13.91 -24.64
C ASN A 136 1.06 13.49 -25.92
N PRO A 137 0.51 12.60 -26.76
CA PRO A 137 1.03 12.39 -28.10
C PRO A 137 1.06 13.70 -28.88
N LEU A 138 2.11 13.90 -29.68
CA LEU A 138 2.31 15.14 -30.43
C LEU A 138 1.13 15.47 -31.36
N TRP A 139 0.55 14.46 -32.03
CA TRP A 139 -0.60 14.67 -32.91
C TRP A 139 -1.83 15.19 -32.15
N TRP A 140 -2.05 14.77 -30.91
CA TRP A 140 -3.18 15.21 -30.10
C TRP A 140 -2.93 16.60 -29.51
N GLU A 141 -1.69 16.87 -29.11
CA GLU A 141 -1.24 18.21 -28.70
C GLU A 141 -1.45 19.22 -29.83
N ASP A 142 -1.08 18.87 -31.07
CA ASP A 142 -1.23 19.73 -32.25
C ASP A 142 -2.71 19.99 -32.63
N MET A 143 -3.62 19.08 -32.26
CA MET A 143 -5.07 19.28 -32.37
C MET A 143 -5.65 20.21 -31.28
N GLY A 144 -4.83 20.63 -30.32
CA GLY A 144 -5.21 21.48 -29.20
C GLY A 144 -5.60 20.72 -27.93
N ALA A 145 -5.31 19.42 -27.82
CA ALA A 145 -5.45 18.64 -26.58
C ALA A 145 -6.75 18.93 -25.80
N PHE A 146 -6.66 19.20 -24.50
CA PHE A 146 -7.78 19.58 -23.64
C PHE A 146 -8.33 21.00 -23.89
N GLU A 147 -7.71 21.81 -24.74
CA GLU A 147 -8.28 23.11 -25.11
C GLU A 147 -9.55 22.94 -25.97
N ASN A 148 -9.66 21.85 -26.71
CA ASN A 148 -10.82 21.53 -27.54
C ASN A 148 -11.61 20.37 -26.94
N GLU A 149 -12.86 20.64 -26.53
CA GLU A 149 -13.73 19.63 -25.92
C GLU A 149 -13.98 18.43 -26.85
N ALA A 150 -14.02 18.63 -28.17
CA ALA A 150 -14.24 17.56 -29.13
C ALA A 150 -13.10 16.53 -29.13
N ASN A 151 -11.89 16.93 -28.72
CA ASN A 151 -10.72 16.07 -28.72
C ASN A 151 -10.71 15.06 -27.56
N ILE A 152 -11.55 15.26 -26.54
CA ILE A 152 -11.66 14.36 -25.37
C ILE A 152 -11.96 12.93 -25.80
N ILE A 153 -12.68 12.73 -26.91
CA ILE A 153 -13.03 11.40 -27.41
C ILE A 153 -11.81 10.54 -27.74
N TYR A 154 -10.70 11.15 -28.18
CA TYR A 154 -9.48 10.42 -28.51
C TYR A 154 -8.78 9.88 -27.27
N TRP A 155 -8.74 10.68 -26.20
CA TRP A 155 -8.20 10.22 -24.92
C TRP A 155 -9.07 9.14 -24.28
N ILE A 156 -10.41 9.24 -24.41
CA ILE A 156 -11.32 8.17 -23.97
C ILE A 156 -11.09 6.91 -24.78
N ARG A 157 -10.87 7.00 -26.10
CA ARG A 157 -10.54 5.84 -26.94
C ARG A 157 -9.27 5.13 -26.45
N PHE A 158 -8.21 5.89 -26.18
CA PHE A 158 -6.97 5.36 -25.59
C PHE A 158 -7.24 4.69 -24.24
N SER A 159 -7.95 5.39 -23.35
CA SER A 159 -8.29 4.89 -22.02
C SER A 159 -9.10 3.59 -22.08
N SER A 160 -10.10 3.52 -22.97
CA SER A 160 -10.89 2.31 -23.20
C SER A 160 -10.06 1.16 -23.75
N LYS A 161 -9.16 1.41 -24.72
CA LYS A 161 -8.28 0.36 -25.27
C LYS A 161 -7.38 -0.24 -24.17
N MET A 162 -6.76 0.60 -23.35
CA MET A 162 -5.89 0.11 -22.26
C MET A 162 -6.68 -0.55 -21.14
N PHE A 163 -7.88 -0.05 -20.83
CA PHE A 163 -8.77 -0.71 -19.88
C PHE A 163 -9.23 -2.09 -20.39
N GLU A 164 -9.55 -2.23 -21.67
CA GLU A 164 -9.90 -3.53 -22.26
C GLU A 164 -8.77 -4.56 -22.11
N VAL A 165 -7.52 -4.14 -22.26
CA VAL A 165 -6.33 -5.00 -22.20
C VAL A 165 -5.97 -5.40 -20.75
N LEU A 166 -6.14 -4.51 -19.77
CA LEU A 166 -5.59 -4.70 -18.43
C LEU A 166 -6.64 -4.88 -17.33
N SER A 167 -7.90 -4.52 -17.53
CA SER A 167 -8.94 -4.51 -16.47
C SER A 167 -9.38 -5.88 -15.97
N ASP A 168 -8.95 -6.97 -16.60
CA ASP A 168 -9.13 -8.32 -16.09
C ASP A 168 -8.23 -8.59 -14.88
N ARG A 169 -7.09 -7.92 -14.79
CA ARG A 169 -6.06 -8.07 -13.76
C ARG A 169 -5.90 -6.83 -12.88
N VAL A 170 -5.97 -5.64 -13.46
CA VAL A 170 -5.82 -4.35 -12.75
C VAL A 170 -7.13 -3.92 -12.10
N GLU A 171 -7.12 -3.73 -10.79
CA GLU A 171 -8.28 -3.24 -10.04
C GLU A 171 -8.33 -1.72 -9.92
N TRP A 172 -7.19 -1.05 -9.71
CA TRP A 172 -7.13 0.37 -9.36
C TRP A 172 -6.75 1.25 -10.55
N TRP A 173 -7.58 2.25 -10.84
CA TRP A 173 -7.42 3.12 -11.99
C TRP A 173 -7.53 4.61 -11.62
N CYS A 174 -6.51 5.36 -11.99
CA CYS A 174 -6.46 6.81 -11.87
C CYS A 174 -6.71 7.43 -13.25
N THR A 175 -7.78 8.19 -13.39
CA THR A 175 -8.12 8.84 -14.67
C THR A 175 -7.11 9.92 -15.04
N ILE A 176 -7.02 10.99 -14.24
CA ILE A 176 -6.14 12.13 -14.50
C ILE A 176 -5.35 12.42 -13.23
N ASN A 177 -4.03 12.52 -13.35
CA ASN A 177 -3.18 13.06 -12.29
C ASN A 177 -3.29 14.58 -12.24
N GLU A 178 -3.56 15.11 -11.05
CA GLU A 178 -3.45 16.53 -10.70
C GLU A 178 -3.99 17.51 -11.76
N PRO A 179 -5.29 17.47 -12.11
CA PRO A 179 -5.83 18.32 -13.17
C PRO A 179 -5.69 19.81 -12.87
N ALA A 180 -5.60 20.20 -11.59
CA ALA A 180 -5.33 21.58 -11.21
C ALA A 180 -3.90 22.00 -11.54
N VAL A 181 -2.90 21.14 -11.32
CA VAL A 181 -1.48 21.41 -11.65
C VAL A 181 -1.32 21.47 -13.15
N TYR A 182 -1.85 20.52 -13.91
CA TYR A 182 -1.83 20.57 -15.38
C TYR A 182 -2.39 21.91 -15.91
N ALA A 183 -3.56 22.32 -15.42
CA ALA A 183 -4.19 23.57 -15.83
C ALA A 183 -3.42 24.82 -15.38
N SER A 184 -2.88 24.84 -14.16
CA SER A 184 -2.17 26.03 -13.63
C SER A 184 -0.76 26.15 -14.19
N MET A 185 0.02 25.08 -14.22
CA MET A 185 1.39 25.09 -14.71
C MET A 185 1.41 25.32 -16.22
N GLY A 186 0.49 24.70 -16.97
CA GLY A 186 0.44 24.85 -18.44
C GLY A 186 -0.17 26.16 -18.94
N TYR A 187 -1.15 26.73 -18.22
CA TYR A 187 -1.95 27.87 -18.73
C TYR A 187 -1.97 29.11 -17.83
N VAL A 188 -1.45 29.05 -16.61
CA VAL A 188 -1.32 30.23 -15.73
C VAL A 188 0.14 30.64 -15.60
N LEU A 189 1.02 29.72 -15.20
CA LEU A 189 2.45 30.00 -15.02
C LEU A 189 3.24 29.84 -16.33
N GLY A 190 2.87 28.86 -17.15
CA GLY A 190 3.53 28.55 -18.42
C GLY A 190 4.82 27.73 -18.26
N GLU A 191 4.93 26.96 -17.17
CA GLU A 191 6.09 26.11 -16.87
C GLU A 191 5.93 24.68 -17.40
N PHE A 192 4.71 24.26 -17.71
CA PHE A 192 4.41 22.97 -18.33
C PHE A 192 3.96 23.21 -19.77
N PRO A 193 4.03 22.21 -20.66
CA PRO A 193 3.38 22.29 -21.96
C PRO A 193 1.90 22.70 -21.81
N PRO A 194 1.38 23.61 -22.66
CA PRO A 194 2.02 24.24 -23.81
C PRO A 194 2.73 25.58 -23.52
N GLY A 195 3.05 25.90 -22.28
CA GLY A 195 3.79 27.11 -21.88
C GLY A 195 2.99 28.40 -21.99
N MET A 196 1.68 28.35 -21.77
CA MET A 196 0.79 29.48 -21.99
C MET A 196 0.48 30.26 -20.71
N ARG A 197 0.17 31.55 -20.87
CA ARG A 197 -0.30 32.44 -19.80
C ARG A 197 -1.64 33.06 -20.16
N SER A 198 -2.71 32.30 -20.02
CA SER A 198 -4.06 32.69 -20.44
C SER A 198 -5.16 32.15 -19.52
N PHE A 199 -5.70 33.02 -18.67
CA PHE A 199 -6.86 32.70 -17.81
C PHE A 199 -8.11 32.26 -18.57
N LYS A 200 -8.26 32.67 -19.84
CA LYS A 200 -9.36 32.19 -20.69
C LYS A 200 -9.15 30.71 -21.01
N LYS A 201 -7.95 30.33 -21.43
CA LYS A 201 -7.62 28.92 -21.71
C LYS A 201 -7.62 28.07 -20.45
N THR A 202 -7.12 28.58 -19.31
CA THR A 202 -7.22 27.89 -18.01
C THR A 202 -8.64 27.47 -17.68
N ARG A 203 -9.63 28.37 -17.88
CA ARG A 203 -11.05 28.05 -17.64
C ARG A 203 -11.56 26.94 -18.56
N ILE A 204 -11.22 27.01 -19.85
CA ILE A 204 -11.64 26.04 -20.87
C ILE A 204 -11.05 24.67 -20.56
N VAL A 205 -9.73 24.60 -20.38
CA VAL A 205 -9.00 23.38 -20.09
C VAL A 205 -9.46 22.77 -18.78
N SER A 206 -9.61 23.57 -17.71
CA SER A 206 -10.10 23.06 -16.42
C SER A 206 -11.49 22.43 -16.55
N LEU A 207 -12.40 23.05 -17.30
CA LEU A 207 -13.73 22.50 -17.55
C LEU A 207 -13.66 21.21 -18.37
N ASN A 208 -12.79 21.18 -19.38
CA ASN A 208 -12.62 20.01 -20.25
C ASN A 208 -11.94 18.84 -19.54
N LEU A 209 -11.02 19.07 -18.60
CA LEU A 209 -10.46 18.04 -17.73
C LEU A 209 -11.56 17.38 -16.88
N MET A 210 -12.45 18.18 -16.29
CA MET A 210 -13.57 17.63 -15.51
C MET A 210 -14.58 16.88 -16.38
N ARG A 211 -14.82 17.34 -17.62
CA ARG A 211 -15.62 16.59 -18.61
C ARG A 211 -14.95 15.30 -19.03
N ALA A 212 -13.63 15.33 -19.24
CA ALA A 212 -12.85 14.18 -19.63
C ALA A 212 -12.88 13.11 -18.54
N HIS A 213 -12.57 13.48 -17.29
CA HIS A 213 -12.69 12.60 -16.14
C HIS A 213 -14.08 11.97 -16.03
N ALA A 214 -15.14 12.80 -16.05
CA ALA A 214 -16.52 12.32 -15.95
C ALA A 214 -16.88 11.33 -17.07
N ARG A 215 -16.57 11.66 -18.33
CA ARG A 215 -16.86 10.79 -19.48
C ARG A 215 -16.04 9.51 -19.43
N CYS A 216 -14.75 9.60 -19.12
CA CYS A 216 -13.86 8.45 -18.99
C CYS A 216 -14.35 7.49 -17.90
N TYR A 217 -14.61 7.98 -16.69
CA TYR A 217 -15.16 7.17 -15.60
C TYR A 217 -16.43 6.42 -16.02
N ARG A 218 -17.40 7.11 -16.64
CA ARG A 218 -18.67 6.50 -17.06
C ARG A 218 -18.47 5.47 -18.17
N THR A 219 -17.57 5.75 -19.12
CA THR A 219 -17.23 4.80 -20.19
C THR A 219 -16.60 3.56 -19.60
N LEU A 220 -15.56 3.68 -18.79
CA LEU A 220 -14.86 2.54 -18.21
C LEU A 220 -15.76 1.72 -17.28
N LYS A 221 -16.58 2.36 -16.44
CA LYS A 221 -17.60 1.68 -15.63
C LYS A 221 -18.61 0.88 -16.45
N SER A 222 -18.91 1.29 -17.69
CA SER A 222 -19.84 0.56 -18.56
C SER A 222 -19.20 -0.60 -19.33
N MET A 223 -17.87 -0.72 -19.29
CA MET A 223 -17.13 -1.78 -19.97
C MET A 223 -17.08 -3.05 -19.13
N LYS A 224 -16.65 -4.16 -19.75
CA LYS A 224 -16.36 -5.40 -19.03
C LYS A 224 -15.39 -5.12 -17.88
N ASN A 225 -15.63 -5.72 -16.71
CA ASN A 225 -14.90 -5.52 -15.46
C ASN A 225 -15.09 -4.14 -14.77
N GLY A 226 -15.82 -3.20 -15.38
CA GLY A 226 -16.05 -1.86 -14.82
C GLY A 226 -16.67 -1.85 -13.42
N ASP A 227 -17.57 -2.79 -13.12
CA ASP A 227 -18.20 -2.90 -11.79
C ASP A 227 -17.20 -3.31 -10.69
N ARG A 228 -16.17 -4.11 -11.04
CA ARG A 228 -15.13 -4.57 -10.12
C ARG A 228 -14.04 -3.51 -9.91
N CYS A 229 -13.60 -2.89 -11.00
CA CYS A 229 -12.49 -1.93 -10.95
C CYS A 229 -12.87 -0.65 -10.20
N GLN A 230 -11.94 -0.16 -9.38
CA GLN A 230 -12.03 1.09 -8.65
C GLN A 230 -11.42 2.21 -9.48
N ILE A 231 -12.21 3.23 -9.83
CA ILE A 231 -11.79 4.31 -10.73
C ILE A 231 -11.89 5.66 -10.03
N GLY A 232 -10.78 6.39 -9.98
CA GLY A 232 -10.65 7.64 -9.23
C GLY A 232 -10.05 8.79 -10.02
N LEU A 233 -10.25 10.01 -9.49
CA LEU A 233 -9.42 11.18 -9.82
C LEU A 233 -8.29 11.30 -8.80
N VAL A 234 -7.10 11.70 -9.25
CA VAL A 234 -6.00 12.05 -8.34
C VAL A 234 -5.88 13.56 -8.27
N LYS A 235 -5.97 14.10 -7.05
CA LYS A 235 -5.99 15.54 -6.80
C LYS A 235 -4.85 15.94 -5.87
N ASN A 236 -3.98 16.80 -6.38
CA ASN A 236 -3.06 17.55 -5.53
C ASN A 236 -3.82 18.46 -4.56
N ILE A 237 -3.49 18.44 -3.28
CA ILE A 237 -4.04 19.37 -2.30
C ILE A 237 -2.95 20.33 -1.87
N ASN A 238 -2.99 21.55 -2.42
CA ASN A 238 -2.07 22.60 -1.99
C ASN A 238 -2.72 23.39 -0.86
N ILE A 239 -2.12 23.35 0.32
CA ILE A 239 -2.63 24.12 1.45
C ILE A 239 -2.19 25.59 1.28
N PHE A 240 -3.13 26.53 1.24
CA PHE A 240 -2.81 27.95 1.14
C PHE A 240 -3.03 28.63 2.49
N ASP A 241 -1.95 29.07 3.11
CA ASP A 241 -2.00 29.79 4.38
C ASP A 241 -1.74 31.28 4.19
N PRO A 242 -2.42 32.18 4.92
CA PRO A 242 -2.08 33.59 4.88
C PRO A 242 -0.66 33.80 5.43
N TYR A 243 0.21 34.50 4.69
CA TYR A 243 1.56 34.83 5.20
C TYR A 243 1.52 35.61 6.53
N ARG A 244 0.49 36.46 6.72
CA ARG A 244 0.19 37.12 7.99
C ARG A 244 -1.24 36.79 8.38
N ARG A 245 -1.42 35.86 9.31
CA ARG A 245 -2.75 35.38 9.78
C ARG A 245 -3.67 36.50 10.27
N TRP A 246 -3.12 37.53 10.92
CA TRP A 246 -3.88 38.70 11.37
C TRP A 246 -4.37 39.61 10.23
N ASN A 247 -3.71 39.58 9.06
CA ASN A 247 -4.01 40.48 7.96
C ASN A 247 -5.20 39.97 7.11
N PRO A 248 -6.32 40.73 7.02
CA PRO A 248 -7.48 40.31 6.24
C PRO A 248 -7.23 40.15 4.73
N LEU A 249 -6.31 40.92 4.15
CA LEU A 249 -5.97 40.80 2.72
C LEU A 249 -5.22 39.50 2.40
N HIS A 250 -4.35 39.06 3.32
CA HIS A 250 -3.64 37.79 3.18
C HIS A 250 -4.61 36.61 3.33
N ARG A 251 -5.54 36.69 4.29
CA ARG A 251 -6.62 35.71 4.46
C ARG A 251 -7.53 35.63 3.24
N PHE A 252 -7.87 36.78 2.65
CA PHE A 252 -8.65 36.83 1.43
C PHE A 252 -7.90 36.18 0.26
N GLN A 253 -6.60 36.47 0.09
CA GLN A 253 -5.77 35.87 -0.95
C GLN A 253 -5.66 34.35 -0.79
N ALA A 254 -5.36 33.86 0.42
CA ALA A 254 -5.30 32.43 0.71
C ALA A 254 -6.61 31.73 0.35
N ASN A 255 -7.75 32.30 0.77
CA ASN A 255 -9.07 31.78 0.45
C ASN A 255 -9.38 31.81 -1.05
N LEU A 256 -8.94 32.83 -1.77
CA LEU A 256 -9.12 32.91 -3.21
C LEU A 256 -8.37 31.78 -3.93
N LEU A 257 -7.10 31.56 -3.56
CA LEU A 257 -6.26 30.51 -4.13
C LEU A 257 -6.78 29.12 -3.80
N ASP A 258 -7.13 28.86 -2.54
CA ASP A 258 -7.75 27.59 -2.13
C ASP A 258 -9.06 27.32 -2.89
N GLY A 259 -9.85 28.38 -3.13
CA GLY A 259 -11.05 28.31 -3.97
C GLY A 259 -10.78 27.96 -5.43
N MET A 260 -9.64 28.38 -5.99
CA MET A 260 -9.26 28.16 -7.38
C MET A 260 -8.52 26.83 -7.62
N PHE A 261 -7.71 26.40 -6.66
CA PHE A 261 -6.84 25.23 -6.78
C PHE A 261 -7.44 23.96 -6.19
N ASN A 262 -8.27 24.07 -5.13
CA ASN A 262 -8.77 22.90 -4.43
C ASN A 262 -10.31 22.84 -4.43
N ARG A 263 -10.97 23.79 -3.75
CA ARG A 263 -12.40 23.67 -3.42
C ARG A 263 -13.29 23.55 -4.64
N CYS A 264 -13.00 24.24 -5.74
CA CYS A 264 -13.83 24.15 -6.93
C CYS A 264 -13.80 22.76 -7.59
N TRP A 265 -12.67 22.06 -7.55
CA TRP A 265 -12.50 20.70 -8.09
C TRP A 265 -13.24 19.67 -7.25
N ILE A 266 -13.03 19.72 -5.92
CA ILE A 266 -13.69 18.85 -4.95
C ILE A 266 -15.21 19.06 -4.97
N GLN A 267 -15.66 20.32 -4.97
CA GLN A 267 -17.09 20.64 -5.09
C GLN A 267 -17.67 20.19 -6.44
N GLY A 268 -16.87 20.26 -7.51
CA GLY A 268 -17.22 19.74 -8.83
C GLY A 268 -17.56 18.26 -8.78
N LEU A 269 -16.68 17.43 -8.23
CA LEU A 269 -16.91 15.99 -8.03
C LEU A 269 -18.13 15.71 -7.15
N LYS A 270 -18.26 16.42 -6.01
CA LYS A 270 -19.37 16.23 -5.07
C LYS A 270 -20.73 16.55 -5.69
N THR A 271 -20.82 17.65 -6.44
CA THR A 271 -22.12 18.24 -6.83
C THR A 271 -22.46 18.09 -8.31
N GLY A 272 -21.49 17.76 -9.15
CA GLY A 272 -21.59 17.83 -10.61
C GLY A 272 -21.58 19.26 -11.16
N ARG A 273 -21.48 20.28 -10.31
CA ARG A 273 -21.43 21.70 -10.69
C ARG A 273 -20.02 22.22 -10.47
N PHE A 274 -19.26 22.32 -11.56
CA PHE A 274 -17.90 22.78 -11.52
C PHE A 274 -17.83 24.29 -11.79
N LYS A 275 -17.08 25.03 -10.96
CA LYS A 275 -16.78 26.45 -11.20
C LYS A 275 -15.31 26.53 -11.64
N PRO A 276 -15.02 26.61 -12.96
CA PRO A 276 -13.64 26.67 -13.42
C PRO A 276 -12.84 27.78 -12.72
N PRO A 277 -11.54 27.60 -12.49
CA PRO A 277 -10.70 28.62 -11.87
C PRO A 277 -10.87 29.97 -12.57
N SER A 278 -11.04 31.05 -11.80
CA SER A 278 -11.32 32.42 -12.30
C SER A 278 -12.70 32.64 -12.97
N ALA A 279 -13.58 31.64 -13.06
CA ALA A 279 -14.94 31.82 -13.60
C ALA A 279 -15.88 32.48 -12.58
N LEU A 280 -16.89 33.21 -13.07
CA LEU A 280 -17.91 33.85 -12.22
C LEU A 280 -19.07 32.91 -11.85
N ARG A 281 -19.34 31.89 -12.66
CA ARG A 281 -20.48 30.98 -12.51
C ARG A 281 -20.04 29.52 -12.62
N SER A 282 -20.75 28.64 -11.90
CA SER A 282 -20.63 27.19 -12.05
C SER A 282 -21.32 26.72 -13.34
N VAL A 283 -20.79 25.67 -13.95
CA VAL A 283 -21.40 24.94 -15.07
C VAL A 283 -21.68 23.52 -14.60
N THR A 284 -22.84 22.97 -14.98
CA THR A 284 -23.13 21.54 -14.77
C THR A 284 -22.30 20.73 -15.77
N VAL A 285 -21.55 19.75 -15.27
CA VAL A 285 -20.80 18.81 -16.09
C VAL A 285 -21.53 17.47 -16.04
N ASP A 286 -22.02 17.03 -17.19
CA ASP A 286 -22.78 15.79 -17.30
C ASP A 286 -21.94 14.59 -16.85
N GLY A 287 -22.54 13.74 -16.01
CA GLY A 287 -21.90 12.54 -15.49
C GLY A 287 -20.88 12.76 -14.35
N LEU A 288 -20.50 14.00 -14.02
CA LEU A 288 -19.44 14.31 -13.04
C LEU A 288 -19.83 14.01 -11.58
N LYS A 289 -21.10 14.22 -11.22
CA LYS A 289 -21.53 13.92 -9.84
C LYS A 289 -21.39 12.42 -9.57
N GLY A 290 -20.59 12.06 -8.57
CA GLY A 290 -20.35 10.64 -8.23
C GLY A 290 -19.63 9.88 -9.34
N SER A 291 -18.64 10.50 -9.99
CA SER A 291 -17.78 9.86 -11.01
C SER A 291 -16.43 9.41 -10.45
N SER A 292 -16.39 8.91 -9.21
CA SER A 292 -15.16 8.50 -8.54
C SER A 292 -15.52 7.47 -7.48
N ASP A 293 -14.80 6.36 -7.42
CA ASP A 293 -14.98 5.31 -6.40
C ASP A 293 -14.07 5.55 -5.19
N PHE A 294 -12.96 6.26 -5.41
CA PHE A 294 -12.03 6.77 -4.39
C PHE A 294 -11.53 8.16 -4.79
N ILE A 295 -10.85 8.86 -3.89
CA ILE A 295 -10.12 10.10 -4.19
C ILE A 295 -8.63 9.87 -3.91
N GLY A 296 -7.81 10.04 -4.95
CA GLY A 296 -6.36 10.10 -4.78
C GLY A 296 -5.95 11.48 -4.28
N VAL A 297 -5.14 11.54 -3.23
CA VAL A 297 -4.60 12.76 -2.65
C VAL A 297 -3.10 12.79 -2.88
N ASN A 298 -2.64 13.81 -3.60
CA ASN A 298 -1.22 14.14 -3.66
C ASN A 298 -0.97 15.33 -2.72
N TYR A 299 -0.02 15.19 -1.80
CA TYR A 299 0.28 16.25 -0.83
C TYR A 299 1.78 16.33 -0.59
N TYR A 300 2.28 17.56 -0.60
CA TYR A 300 3.71 17.85 -0.42
C TYR A 300 3.96 18.93 0.63
N THR A 301 3.18 20.02 0.61
CA THR A 301 3.43 21.18 1.48
C THR A 301 2.26 22.18 1.50
N HIS A 302 2.45 23.28 2.23
CA HIS A 302 1.64 24.49 2.13
C HIS A 302 2.38 25.63 1.39
N LEU A 303 1.64 26.68 1.01
CA LEU A 303 2.16 27.89 0.42
C LEU A 303 1.63 29.12 1.15
N LEU A 304 2.55 30.02 1.51
CA LEU A 304 2.21 31.26 2.20
C LEU A 304 1.76 32.36 1.23
N ALA A 305 0.45 32.64 1.24
CA ALA A 305 -0.20 33.57 0.34
C ALA A 305 -0.07 35.03 0.78
N THR A 306 0.25 35.90 -0.18
CA THR A 306 0.22 37.37 -0.05
C THR A 306 -0.44 38.01 -1.29
N PRO A 307 -1.11 39.16 -1.15
CA PRO A 307 -1.66 39.90 -2.31
C PRO A 307 -0.61 40.38 -3.32
N PHE A 308 0.68 40.35 -2.94
CA PHE A 308 1.81 40.79 -3.76
C PHE A 308 2.61 39.60 -4.29
N MET A 309 2.04 38.38 -4.30
CA MET A 309 2.73 37.24 -4.89
C MET A 309 3.08 37.55 -6.34
N PRO A 310 4.37 37.57 -6.71
CA PRO A 310 4.77 37.86 -8.07
C PRO A 310 4.20 36.78 -9.00
N THR A 311 3.76 37.21 -10.18
CA THR A 311 3.29 36.31 -11.25
C THR A 311 4.45 35.81 -12.12
N LYS A 312 5.68 35.83 -11.58
CA LYS A 312 6.93 35.40 -12.22
C LYS A 312 7.55 34.28 -11.38
N VAL A 313 8.35 33.45 -12.06
CA VAL A 313 8.61 32.04 -11.75
C VAL A 313 9.73 31.84 -10.73
N GLU A 314 10.74 32.72 -10.72
CA GLU A 314 11.82 32.67 -9.74
C GLU A 314 11.42 33.38 -8.46
N ILE A 315 10.71 32.67 -7.59
CA ILE A 315 10.50 33.11 -6.21
C ILE A 315 10.88 31.96 -5.29
N ASP A 316 11.69 32.29 -4.30
CA ASP A 316 11.92 31.45 -3.16
C ASP A 316 10.63 31.42 -2.30
N PRO A 317 9.93 30.28 -2.20
CA PRO A 317 8.67 30.21 -1.45
C PRO A 317 8.85 30.78 -0.05
N LEU A 318 7.90 31.63 0.35
CA LEU A 318 7.87 32.12 1.71
C LEU A 318 7.60 30.95 2.64
N ILE A 319 8.42 30.84 3.70
CA ILE A 319 8.26 29.87 4.79
C ILE A 319 8.13 30.59 6.13
N ARG A 320 7.65 29.89 7.16
CA ARG A 320 7.68 30.35 8.55
C ARG A 320 9.09 30.25 9.14
N PRO A 321 9.42 31.06 10.16
CA PRO A 321 10.75 31.01 10.78
C PRO A 321 11.15 29.69 11.44
N TRP A 322 10.17 28.82 11.75
CA TRP A 322 10.37 27.51 12.38
C TRP A 322 10.24 26.34 11.40
N GLU A 323 9.94 26.62 10.13
CA GLU A 323 9.86 25.60 9.10
C GLU A 323 11.25 25.29 8.53
N GLU A 324 11.46 24.02 8.23
CA GLU A 324 12.64 23.53 7.56
C GLU A 324 12.41 23.47 6.05
N ARG A 325 13.39 23.91 5.28
CA ARG A 325 13.27 24.09 3.83
C ARG A 325 13.89 22.89 3.11
N THR A 326 13.13 22.31 2.19
CA THR A 326 13.54 21.18 1.34
C THR A 326 14.43 21.65 0.18
N ASP A 327 15.03 20.73 -0.58
CA ASP A 327 15.82 21.07 -1.78
C ASP A 327 14.98 21.74 -2.87
N PHE A 328 13.68 21.41 -2.92
CA PHE A 328 12.70 22.08 -3.79
C PHE A 328 12.25 23.45 -3.25
N ARG A 329 12.85 23.90 -2.15
CA ARG A 329 12.67 25.21 -1.47
C ARG A 329 11.32 25.46 -0.80
N TYR A 330 10.37 24.54 -0.88
CA TYR A 330 9.16 24.59 -0.05
C TYR A 330 9.43 24.05 1.35
N PRO A 331 8.57 24.32 2.36
CA PRO A 331 8.81 23.82 3.71
C PRO A 331 8.32 22.38 3.87
N MET A 332 9.01 21.58 4.68
CA MET A 332 8.47 20.30 5.17
C MET A 332 7.32 20.59 6.15
N TYR A 333 6.09 20.26 5.77
CA TYR A 333 4.90 20.57 6.56
C TYR A 333 3.90 19.41 6.58
N ALA A 334 4.03 18.51 7.57
CA ALA A 334 3.21 17.31 7.64
C ALA A 334 1.80 17.57 8.18
N GLU A 335 1.60 18.58 9.04
CA GLU A 335 0.29 18.92 9.60
C GLU A 335 -0.72 19.33 8.51
N GLY A 336 -0.25 19.80 7.36
CA GLY A 336 -1.11 20.10 6.23
C GLY A 336 -1.72 18.85 5.56
N LEU A 337 -1.14 17.66 5.74
CA LEU A 337 -1.73 16.41 5.24
C LEU A 337 -3.07 16.10 5.93
N LYS A 338 -3.16 16.33 7.24
CA LYS A 338 -4.43 16.25 7.99
C LYS A 338 -5.48 17.18 7.39
N ARG A 339 -5.09 18.43 7.10
CA ARG A 339 -5.97 19.43 6.48
C ARG A 339 -6.38 19.01 5.06
N ALA A 340 -5.51 18.29 4.34
CA ALA A 340 -5.86 17.73 3.05
C ALA A 340 -6.93 16.64 3.16
N PHE A 341 -6.82 15.73 4.13
CA PHE A 341 -7.86 14.73 4.43
C PHE A 341 -9.19 15.38 4.79
N GLU A 342 -9.18 16.37 5.69
CA GLU A 342 -10.38 17.13 6.07
C GLU A 342 -11.02 17.85 4.87
N MET A 343 -10.22 18.29 3.90
CA MET A 343 -10.71 19.00 2.72
C MET A 343 -11.46 18.07 1.75
N VAL A 344 -11.00 16.83 1.60
CA VAL A 344 -11.62 15.83 0.71
C VAL A 344 -12.68 14.98 1.41
N ALA A 345 -12.66 14.89 2.75
CA ALA A 345 -13.62 14.11 3.54
C ALA A 345 -15.10 14.34 3.17
N PRO A 346 -15.56 15.57 2.83
CA PRO A 346 -16.94 15.77 2.40
C PRO A 346 -17.32 15.07 1.09
N LEU A 347 -16.39 14.45 0.36
CA LEU A 347 -16.73 13.60 -0.80
C LEU A 347 -17.41 12.29 -0.38
N ASP A 348 -17.25 11.87 0.88
CA ASP A 348 -17.74 10.58 1.39
C ASP A 348 -17.18 9.40 0.54
N LEU A 349 -15.91 9.51 0.13
CA LEU A 349 -15.17 8.52 -0.65
C LEU A 349 -13.94 8.03 0.14
N PRO A 350 -13.50 6.78 -0.08
CA PRO A 350 -12.19 6.32 0.37
C PRO A 350 -11.07 7.22 -0.11
N ILE A 351 -10.12 7.52 0.78
CA ILE A 351 -8.94 8.33 0.51
C ILE A 351 -7.75 7.41 0.30
N ILE A 352 -6.98 7.68 -0.74
CA ILE A 352 -5.67 7.05 -0.96
C ILE A 352 -4.65 8.18 -1.12
N VAL A 353 -3.59 8.21 -0.31
CA VAL A 353 -2.47 9.11 -0.56
C VAL A 353 -1.69 8.55 -1.73
N THR A 354 -1.91 9.08 -2.93
CA THR A 354 -1.35 8.55 -4.18
C THR A 354 0.03 9.09 -4.50
N GLU A 355 0.42 10.20 -3.86
CA GLU A 355 1.78 10.74 -3.82
C GLU A 355 2.00 11.54 -2.52
N ASN A 356 3.06 11.21 -1.80
CA ASN A 356 3.65 12.05 -0.77
C ASN A 356 5.15 11.80 -0.73
N GLY A 357 5.94 12.87 -0.71
CA GLY A 357 7.39 12.78 -0.79
C GLY A 357 8.06 14.12 -0.61
N VAL A 358 9.39 14.11 -0.67
CA VAL A 358 10.21 15.31 -0.53
C VAL A 358 11.45 15.23 -1.41
N ALA A 359 11.81 16.36 -2.03
CA ALA A 359 13.08 16.50 -2.71
C ALA A 359 14.19 16.67 -1.67
N ASP A 360 15.15 15.76 -1.68
CA ASP A 360 16.21 15.65 -0.67
C ASP A 360 17.34 14.75 -1.21
N ASP A 361 18.36 15.32 -1.84
CA ASP A 361 19.40 14.53 -2.51
C ASP A 361 20.26 13.71 -1.52
N ASP A 362 20.59 14.28 -0.36
CA ASP A 362 21.46 13.66 0.65
C ASP A 362 20.72 12.76 1.66
N ASP A 363 19.39 12.74 1.60
CA ASP A 363 18.51 11.87 2.40
C ASP A 363 18.48 12.22 3.89
N ASP A 364 18.86 13.44 4.26
CA ASP A 364 18.92 13.86 5.67
C ASP A 364 17.56 14.27 6.26
N MET A 365 16.57 14.54 5.40
CA MET A 365 15.24 15.03 5.75
C MET A 365 14.12 14.02 5.45
N ARG A 366 14.27 13.23 4.38
CA ARG A 366 13.28 12.30 3.88
C ARG A 366 12.89 11.23 4.90
N PRO A 367 13.80 10.63 5.70
CA PRO A 367 13.40 9.70 6.76
C PRO A 367 12.41 10.32 7.75
N GLU A 368 12.66 11.57 8.17
CA GLU A 368 11.79 12.29 9.08
C GLU A 368 10.49 12.73 8.39
N HIS A 369 10.55 13.15 7.12
CA HIS A 369 9.37 13.44 6.32
C HIS A 369 8.42 12.25 6.25
N VAL A 370 8.94 11.05 5.95
CA VAL A 370 8.18 9.78 5.91
C VAL A 370 7.51 9.52 7.25
N ARG A 371 8.28 9.55 8.36
CA ARG A 371 7.76 9.35 9.72
C ARG A 371 6.61 10.31 10.05
N ARG A 372 6.81 11.62 9.83
CA ARG A 372 5.82 12.66 10.17
C ARG A 372 4.51 12.48 9.40
N HIS A 373 4.58 12.21 8.11
CA HIS A 373 3.38 12.08 7.27
C HIS A 373 2.64 10.76 7.50
N LEU A 374 3.35 9.67 7.73
CA LEU A 374 2.73 8.40 8.13
C LEU A 374 2.08 8.51 9.50
N GLN A 375 2.70 9.20 10.46
CA GLN A 375 2.10 9.46 11.77
C GLN A 375 0.78 10.23 11.65
N ILE A 376 0.75 11.32 10.87
CA ILE A 376 -0.48 12.09 10.62
C ILE A 376 -1.54 11.23 9.94
N THR A 377 -1.14 10.35 9.03
CA THR A 377 -2.05 9.42 8.35
C THR A 377 -2.66 8.42 9.32
N SER A 378 -1.85 7.79 10.16
CA SER A 378 -2.29 6.87 11.22
C SER A 378 -3.25 7.57 12.19
N GLU A 379 -2.93 8.77 12.64
CA GLU A 379 -3.81 9.57 13.50
C GLU A 379 -5.14 9.91 12.82
N ALA A 380 -5.12 10.23 11.53
CA ALA A 380 -6.35 10.48 10.78
C ALA A 380 -7.22 9.22 10.66
N ILE A 381 -6.63 8.05 10.44
CA ILE A 381 -7.33 6.76 10.44
C ILE A 381 -7.95 6.49 11.82
N ALA A 382 -7.17 6.66 12.90
CA ALA A 382 -7.66 6.49 14.26
C ALA A 382 -8.79 7.47 14.62
N ASN A 383 -8.82 8.65 13.99
CA ASN A 383 -9.91 9.63 14.12
C ASN A 383 -11.12 9.35 13.19
N GLY A 384 -11.13 8.22 12.49
CA GLY A 384 -12.28 7.74 11.71
C GLY A 384 -12.30 8.19 10.24
N HIS A 385 -11.20 8.72 9.70
CA HIS A 385 -11.10 8.95 8.26
C HIS A 385 -10.87 7.62 7.52
N ASP A 386 -11.64 7.35 6.45
CA ASP A 386 -11.46 6.18 5.57
C ASP A 386 -10.25 6.40 4.64
N ILE A 387 -9.04 6.22 5.17
CA ILE A 387 -7.78 6.29 4.42
C ILE A 387 -7.24 4.88 4.27
N ARG A 388 -7.14 4.41 3.03
CA ARG A 388 -6.84 3.00 2.72
C ARG A 388 -5.43 2.74 2.23
N GLY A 389 -4.66 3.77 1.89
CA GLY A 389 -3.35 3.57 1.30
C GLY A 389 -2.45 4.79 1.31
N PHE A 390 -1.15 4.53 1.23
CA PHE A 390 -0.09 5.52 1.15
C PHE A 390 0.97 5.12 0.12
N TYR A 391 1.20 6.00 -0.85
CA TYR A 391 2.16 5.83 -1.92
C TYR A 391 3.26 6.88 -1.78
N HIS A 392 4.47 6.42 -1.51
CA HIS A 392 5.62 7.31 -1.49
C HIS A 392 5.95 7.79 -2.92
N TRP A 393 6.11 9.11 -3.07
CA TRP A 393 6.67 9.72 -4.28
C TRP A 393 8.15 10.04 -4.02
N SER A 394 9.10 9.34 -4.62
CA SER A 394 8.97 8.33 -5.69
C SER A 394 9.72 7.05 -5.36
N LEU A 395 9.46 5.99 -6.15
CA LEU A 395 10.25 4.76 -6.07
C LEU A 395 11.75 5.07 -6.21
N MET A 396 12.11 5.85 -7.22
CA MET A 396 13.49 6.20 -7.56
C MET A 396 13.59 7.65 -8.01
N ASP A 397 14.80 8.22 -7.97
CA ASP A 397 15.09 9.50 -8.60
C ASP A 397 14.69 9.45 -10.07
N ASN A 398 14.18 10.56 -10.58
CA ASN A 398 13.60 10.60 -11.91
C ASN A 398 13.71 12.01 -12.52
N PHE A 399 13.31 12.14 -13.78
CA PHE A 399 13.29 13.42 -14.46
C PHE A 399 12.15 14.30 -13.93
N GLU A 400 12.46 15.32 -13.14
CA GLU A 400 11.47 16.09 -12.39
C GLU A 400 10.97 17.31 -13.17
N TRP A 401 10.31 17.02 -14.30
CA TRP A 401 9.64 17.98 -15.17
C TRP A 401 10.51 19.18 -15.58
N ALA A 402 10.11 20.41 -15.21
CA ALA A 402 10.82 21.63 -15.58
C ALA A 402 12.13 21.85 -14.79
N GLU A 403 12.34 21.10 -13.71
CA GLU A 403 13.54 21.17 -12.87
C GLU A 403 14.65 20.20 -13.32
N GLY A 404 14.33 19.23 -14.19
CA GLY A 404 15.31 18.26 -14.67
C GLY A 404 15.71 17.24 -13.61
N TYR A 405 16.99 16.86 -13.56
CA TYR A 405 17.52 15.81 -12.67
C TYR A 405 18.05 16.32 -11.33
N GLU A 406 17.92 17.61 -11.03
CA GLU A 406 18.46 18.20 -9.80
C GLU A 406 17.60 17.93 -8.56
N GLN A 407 16.37 17.46 -8.74
CA GLN A 407 15.40 17.27 -7.65
C GLN A 407 15.17 15.77 -7.43
N CYS A 408 15.80 15.24 -6.39
CA CYS A 408 15.78 13.82 -6.08
C CYS A 408 14.65 13.52 -5.08
N PHE A 409 13.62 12.77 -5.50
CA PHE A 409 12.51 12.33 -4.64
C PHE A 409 12.58 10.85 -4.26
N GLY A 410 13.49 10.09 -4.86
CA GLY A 410 13.46 8.63 -4.82
C GLY A 410 13.83 8.01 -3.47
N LEU A 411 13.19 6.89 -3.13
CA LEU A 411 13.71 5.96 -2.12
C LEU A 411 14.98 5.24 -2.60
N TYR A 412 15.12 5.11 -3.92
CA TYR A 412 16.36 4.70 -4.57
C TYR A 412 17.02 5.89 -5.27
N HIS A 413 18.30 6.07 -4.99
CA HIS A 413 19.16 6.92 -5.81
C HIS A 413 19.34 6.30 -7.20
N VAL A 414 19.36 7.12 -8.24
CA VAL A 414 19.71 6.70 -9.61
C VAL A 414 20.95 7.45 -10.07
N ASN A 415 22.01 6.72 -10.38
CA ASN A 415 23.13 7.29 -11.12
C ASN A 415 22.74 7.38 -12.60
N PHE A 416 22.41 8.57 -13.11
CA PHE A 416 21.92 8.75 -14.48
C PHE A 416 22.97 8.45 -15.57
N GLU A 417 24.27 8.39 -15.22
CA GLU A 417 25.33 8.01 -16.18
C GLU A 417 25.48 6.48 -16.31
N THR A 418 25.43 5.75 -15.19
CA THR A 418 25.63 4.28 -15.16
C THR A 418 24.33 3.50 -15.14
N GLN A 419 23.21 4.18 -14.82
CA GLN A 419 21.90 3.61 -14.54
C GLN A 419 21.95 2.61 -13.36
N GLU A 420 22.82 2.83 -12.37
CA GLU A 420 22.85 2.06 -11.13
C GLU A 420 21.81 2.61 -10.14
N ARG A 421 21.08 1.73 -9.45
CA ARG A 421 20.17 2.11 -8.36
C ARG A 421 20.72 1.72 -7.00
N THR A 422 20.63 2.62 -6.03
CA THR A 422 21.10 2.38 -4.65
C THR A 422 20.02 2.75 -3.66
N LEU A 423 19.67 1.83 -2.76
CA LEU A 423 18.67 2.07 -1.71
C LEU A 423 19.18 3.14 -0.75
N ARG A 424 18.36 4.16 -0.48
CA ARG A 424 18.65 5.19 0.53
C ARG A 424 18.19 4.76 1.93
N GLU A 425 18.60 5.49 2.96
CA GLU A 425 18.20 5.23 4.35
C GLU A 425 16.70 5.35 4.54
N SER A 426 16.08 6.38 3.95
CA SER A 426 14.63 6.56 3.89
C SER A 426 13.91 5.40 3.21
N GLY A 427 14.51 4.80 2.18
CA GLY A 427 13.99 3.62 1.49
C GLY A 427 13.99 2.41 2.41
N ALA A 428 15.11 2.17 3.11
CA ALA A 428 15.19 1.11 4.12
C ALA A 428 14.19 1.33 5.27
N LEU A 429 14.03 2.57 5.74
CA LEU A 429 13.05 2.94 6.75
C LEU A 429 11.62 2.67 6.28
N TYR A 430 11.24 3.15 5.09
CA TYR A 430 9.90 2.92 4.53
C TYR A 430 9.62 1.42 4.36
N ALA A 431 10.61 0.66 3.88
CA ALA A 431 10.50 -0.79 3.74
C ALA A 431 10.30 -1.50 5.09
N SER A 432 10.99 -1.05 6.14
CA SER A 432 10.84 -1.60 7.49
C SER A 432 9.45 -1.32 8.07
N ILE A 433 8.90 -0.12 7.83
CA ILE A 433 7.56 0.26 8.28
C ILE A 433 6.50 -0.55 7.52
N ALA A 434 6.62 -0.68 6.19
CA ALA A 434 5.71 -1.50 5.38
C ALA A 434 5.74 -2.96 5.83
N GLN A 435 6.93 -3.53 6.04
CA GLN A 435 7.09 -4.89 6.54
C GLN A 435 6.49 -5.08 7.93
N ALA A 436 6.66 -4.11 8.83
CA ALA A 436 6.06 -4.14 10.16
C ALA A 436 4.53 -4.18 10.13
N HIS A 437 3.87 -3.76 9.05
CA HIS A 437 2.41 -3.84 8.93
C HIS A 437 1.92 -5.02 8.08
N ARG A 438 2.85 -5.86 7.60
CA ARG A 438 2.50 -7.07 6.86
C ARG A 438 2.18 -8.20 7.82
N MET A 439 1.15 -8.97 7.48
CA MET A 439 0.87 -10.23 8.16
C MET A 439 1.97 -11.27 7.84
N PRO A 440 2.56 -11.93 8.86
CA PRO A 440 3.60 -12.93 8.67
C PRO A 440 3.13 -14.13 7.84
N GLN A 441 4.08 -14.85 7.23
CA GLN A 441 3.84 -16.19 6.70
C GLN A 441 3.23 -17.09 7.80
N VAL A 442 2.25 -17.91 7.41
CA VAL A 442 1.73 -18.97 8.27
C VAL A 442 2.44 -20.28 7.97
N VAL A 443 2.92 -20.96 9.00
CA VAL A 443 3.60 -22.25 8.90
C VAL A 443 2.74 -23.29 9.60
N ILE A 444 2.29 -24.29 8.85
CA ILE A 444 1.33 -25.30 9.34
C ILE A 444 2.01 -26.66 9.40
N LEU A 445 2.07 -27.24 10.60
CA LEU A 445 2.56 -28.60 10.84
C LEU A 445 1.48 -29.63 10.46
N ALA A 446 1.61 -30.25 9.29
CA ALA A 446 0.64 -31.21 8.72
C ALA A 446 1.19 -32.64 8.57
N GLY A 447 2.36 -32.94 9.17
CA GLY A 447 3.07 -34.21 9.01
C GLY A 447 2.78 -35.29 10.08
N GLY A 448 1.84 -35.05 11.00
CA GLY A 448 1.60 -35.91 12.16
C GLY A 448 1.02 -37.30 11.84
N LEU A 449 1.42 -38.32 12.61
CA LEU A 449 1.02 -39.72 12.37
C LEU A 449 -0.45 -40.04 12.65
N GLY A 450 -1.11 -39.23 13.48
CA GLY A 450 -2.55 -39.40 13.76
C GLY A 450 -2.98 -40.63 14.56
N THR A 451 -2.05 -41.36 15.19
CA THR A 451 -2.26 -42.70 15.80
C THR A 451 -3.49 -42.86 16.72
N ARG A 452 -3.99 -41.78 17.33
CA ARG A 452 -5.16 -41.80 18.24
C ARG A 452 -6.52 -41.82 17.53
N LEU A 453 -6.58 -41.50 16.24
CA LEU A 453 -7.82 -41.45 15.45
C LEU A 453 -8.14 -42.78 14.72
N GLY A 454 -7.35 -43.83 14.96
CA GLY A 454 -7.65 -45.19 14.49
C GLY A 454 -7.55 -45.35 12.97
N GLU A 455 -8.53 -46.03 12.36
CA GLU A 455 -8.53 -46.37 10.93
C GLU A 455 -8.49 -45.15 10.00
N LYS A 456 -9.10 -44.02 10.39
CA LYS A 456 -9.20 -42.82 9.52
C LYS A 456 -7.82 -42.30 9.11
N THR A 457 -6.84 -42.32 10.00
CA THR A 457 -5.49 -41.81 9.74
C THR A 457 -4.53 -42.87 9.20
N GLN A 458 -4.98 -44.12 8.99
CA GLN A 458 -4.15 -45.16 8.36
C GLN A 458 -3.95 -44.94 6.86
N HIS A 459 -4.82 -44.14 6.25
CA HIS A 459 -4.88 -43.96 4.80
C HIS A 459 -4.95 -42.49 4.40
N MET A 460 -4.83 -41.55 5.33
CA MET A 460 -5.03 -40.12 5.09
C MET A 460 -4.31 -39.28 6.16
N PRO A 461 -3.69 -38.14 5.79
CA PRO A 461 -3.18 -37.17 6.75
C PRO A 461 -4.31 -36.59 7.61
N LYS A 462 -4.03 -36.37 8.90
CA LYS A 462 -4.96 -35.69 9.81
C LYS A 462 -5.52 -34.40 9.23
N SER A 463 -4.68 -33.56 8.66
CA SER A 463 -5.08 -32.25 8.12
C SER A 463 -6.03 -32.32 6.93
N LEU A 464 -6.18 -33.51 6.31
CA LEU A 464 -7.12 -33.75 5.22
C LEU A 464 -8.41 -34.45 5.66
N ILE A 465 -8.57 -34.75 6.96
CA ILE A 465 -9.84 -35.27 7.48
C ILE A 465 -10.92 -34.22 7.26
N GLU A 466 -12.01 -34.64 6.63
CA GLU A 466 -13.17 -33.80 6.43
C GLU A 466 -13.93 -33.56 7.74
N VAL A 467 -14.21 -32.30 8.01
CA VAL A 467 -15.03 -31.86 9.13
C VAL A 467 -16.01 -30.81 8.61
N GLY A 468 -17.30 -31.00 8.83
CA GLY A 468 -18.32 -30.10 8.27
C GLY A 468 -18.21 -29.95 6.75
N GLY A 469 -17.90 -31.04 6.02
CA GLY A 469 -17.92 -31.09 4.56
C GLY A 469 -16.73 -30.48 3.80
N GLN A 470 -15.62 -30.18 4.47
CA GLN A 470 -14.34 -29.88 3.82
C GLN A 470 -13.15 -30.28 4.72
N PRO A 471 -11.92 -30.42 4.20
CA PRO A 471 -10.74 -30.70 5.01
C PRO A 471 -10.55 -29.70 6.15
N ILE A 472 -10.09 -30.15 7.32
CA ILE A 472 -9.76 -29.24 8.44
C ILE A 472 -8.72 -28.19 8.03
N LEU A 473 -7.74 -28.55 7.20
CA LEU A 473 -6.78 -27.60 6.64
C LEU A 473 -7.46 -26.48 5.85
N SER A 474 -8.53 -26.77 5.11
CA SER A 474 -9.28 -25.74 4.38
C SER A 474 -9.92 -24.73 5.33
N HIS A 475 -10.52 -25.18 6.45
CA HIS A 475 -11.06 -24.26 7.46
C HIS A 475 -9.99 -23.39 8.12
N ILE A 476 -8.81 -23.96 8.39
CA ILE A 476 -7.66 -23.20 8.92
C ILE A 476 -7.23 -22.14 7.89
N LEU A 477 -7.10 -22.52 6.61
CA LEU A 477 -6.68 -21.61 5.55
C LEU A 477 -7.73 -20.53 5.23
N ASP A 478 -9.02 -20.87 5.32
CA ASP A 478 -10.11 -19.91 5.26
C ASP A 478 -9.90 -18.86 6.36
N TRP A 479 -9.68 -19.27 7.61
CA TRP A 479 -9.42 -18.34 8.71
C TRP A 479 -8.16 -17.50 8.49
N VAL A 480 -7.04 -18.13 8.10
CA VAL A 480 -5.77 -17.47 7.75
C VAL A 480 -5.99 -16.37 6.71
N GLN A 481 -6.75 -16.65 5.65
CA GLN A 481 -7.10 -15.65 4.64
C GLN A 481 -7.90 -14.49 5.23
N HIS A 482 -8.90 -14.79 6.07
CA HIS A 482 -9.71 -13.74 6.72
C HIS A 482 -8.91 -12.85 7.66
N GLN A 483 -7.81 -13.36 8.23
CA GLN A 483 -6.86 -12.58 9.02
C GLN A 483 -5.91 -11.73 8.16
N GLY A 484 -5.97 -11.82 6.83
CA GLY A 484 -5.10 -11.06 5.92
C GLY A 484 -3.74 -11.71 5.63
N CYS A 485 -3.50 -12.92 6.14
CA CYS A 485 -2.35 -13.73 5.76
C CYS A 485 -2.58 -14.31 4.36
N ASN A 486 -1.68 -14.03 3.41
CA ASN A 486 -1.81 -14.46 2.02
C ASN A 486 -0.81 -15.55 1.61
N ARG A 487 0.06 -16.01 2.53
CA ARG A 487 1.05 -17.06 2.27
C ARG A 487 1.06 -18.08 3.40
N ALA A 488 1.04 -19.36 3.03
CA ALA A 488 1.20 -20.45 3.97
C ALA A 488 2.24 -21.48 3.47
N LEU A 489 3.08 -21.93 4.40
CA LEU A 489 4.02 -23.03 4.21
C LEU A 489 3.50 -24.25 4.96
N ILE A 490 3.18 -25.31 4.23
CA ILE A 490 2.62 -26.54 4.76
C ILE A 490 3.74 -27.58 4.90
N LEU A 491 4.00 -28.02 6.12
CA LEU A 491 5.03 -29.01 6.43
C LEU A 491 4.40 -30.39 6.46
N THR A 492 4.64 -31.18 5.42
CA THR A 492 3.98 -32.48 5.22
C THR A 492 4.91 -33.64 5.56
N GLY A 493 4.33 -34.76 6.00
CA GLY A 493 5.07 -35.94 6.47
C GLY A 493 4.32 -37.22 6.14
N HIS A 494 3.69 -37.85 7.14
CA HIS A 494 2.86 -39.04 6.94
C HIS A 494 1.80 -38.79 5.84
N HIS A 495 1.80 -39.64 4.80
CA HIS A 495 0.90 -39.52 3.64
C HIS A 495 0.99 -38.15 2.91
N GLY A 496 2.17 -37.51 2.95
CA GLY A 496 2.38 -36.18 2.35
C GLY A 496 2.06 -36.08 0.85
N ASP A 497 2.10 -37.19 0.11
CA ASP A 497 1.66 -37.29 -1.29
C ASP A 497 0.18 -36.94 -1.49
N GLN A 498 -0.66 -37.02 -0.46
CA GLN A 498 -2.07 -36.67 -0.59
C GLN A 498 -2.34 -35.16 -0.62
N PHE A 499 -1.32 -34.33 -0.36
CA PHE A 499 -1.42 -32.89 -0.55
C PHE A 499 -1.11 -32.47 -2.01
N ASP A 500 -0.70 -33.40 -2.87
CA ASP A 500 -0.38 -33.09 -4.27
C ASP A 500 -1.61 -32.53 -4.99
N GLY A 501 -1.49 -31.29 -5.49
CA GLY A 501 -2.59 -30.56 -6.14
C GLY A 501 -3.56 -29.85 -5.19
N PHE A 502 -3.33 -29.90 -3.88
CA PHE A 502 -4.09 -29.11 -2.91
C PHE A 502 -3.81 -27.61 -3.14
N THR A 503 -4.88 -26.82 -3.26
CA THR A 503 -4.81 -25.37 -3.53
C THR A 503 -5.85 -24.64 -2.69
N HIS A 504 -5.62 -23.34 -2.48
CA HIS A 504 -6.55 -22.46 -1.80
C HIS A 504 -6.77 -21.19 -2.63
N PRO A 505 -8.02 -20.69 -2.76
CA PRO A 505 -8.31 -19.57 -3.66
C PRO A 505 -7.71 -18.23 -3.22
N GLY A 506 -7.38 -18.05 -1.94
CA GLY A 506 -6.89 -16.77 -1.40
C GLY A 506 -5.60 -16.84 -0.60
N VAL A 507 -4.92 -17.99 -0.56
CA VAL A 507 -3.63 -18.14 0.13
C VAL A 507 -2.68 -18.88 -0.81
N GLU A 508 -1.51 -18.28 -1.06
CA GLU A 508 -0.43 -18.93 -1.79
C GLU A 508 0.17 -20.03 -0.91
N LEU A 509 0.12 -21.28 -1.40
CA LEU A 509 0.58 -22.45 -0.66
C LEU A 509 1.92 -22.93 -1.20
N SER A 510 2.86 -23.13 -0.27
CA SER A 510 4.11 -23.84 -0.51
C SER A 510 4.16 -25.08 0.37
N PHE A 511 4.88 -26.11 -0.07
CA PHE A 511 4.93 -27.40 0.62
C PHE A 511 6.39 -27.83 0.80
N VAL A 512 6.73 -28.25 2.01
CA VAL A 512 8.00 -28.92 2.29
C VAL A 512 7.68 -30.28 2.88
N ARG A 513 8.02 -31.33 2.14
CA ARG A 513 7.83 -32.72 2.54
C ARG A 513 9.03 -33.21 3.33
N GLU A 514 8.78 -33.80 4.49
CA GLU A 514 9.82 -34.48 5.27
C GLU A 514 10.33 -35.72 4.51
N PRO A 515 11.65 -35.97 4.47
CA PRO A 515 12.22 -37.15 3.82
C PRO A 515 11.90 -38.46 4.58
N GLU A 516 11.70 -38.35 5.88
CA GLU A 516 11.28 -39.39 6.82
C GLU A 516 10.53 -38.72 7.98
N GLN A 517 10.00 -39.44 8.96
CA GLN A 517 9.31 -38.80 10.07
C GLN A 517 10.31 -38.08 11.01
N LEU A 518 10.40 -36.76 10.90
CA LEU A 518 11.33 -35.90 11.66
C LEU A 518 10.70 -35.29 12.92
N GLY A 519 9.38 -35.40 13.09
CA GLY A 519 8.67 -34.77 14.21
C GLY A 519 8.55 -33.25 14.03
N THR A 520 7.84 -32.59 14.95
CA THR A 520 7.45 -31.18 14.79
C THR A 520 8.63 -30.22 14.66
N GLY A 521 9.69 -30.41 15.45
CA GLY A 521 10.89 -29.57 15.39
C GLY A 521 11.77 -29.91 14.19
N GLY A 522 11.92 -31.20 13.89
CA GLY A 522 12.68 -31.66 12.72
C GLY A 522 12.05 -31.22 11.39
N ALA A 523 10.71 -31.18 11.31
CA ALA A 523 9.98 -30.64 10.15
C ALA A 523 10.26 -29.15 9.93
N LEU A 524 10.23 -28.35 10.99
CA LEU A 524 10.60 -26.93 10.94
C LEU A 524 12.04 -26.75 10.50
N TRP A 525 12.98 -27.52 11.07
CA TRP A 525 14.39 -27.48 10.67
C TRP A 525 14.59 -27.85 9.20
N ASN A 526 13.88 -28.86 8.70
CA ASN A 526 13.91 -29.27 7.30
C ASN A 526 13.42 -28.16 6.36
N ALA A 527 12.51 -27.31 6.84
CA ALA A 527 11.93 -26.20 6.09
C ALA A 527 12.61 -24.84 6.33
N ARG A 528 13.70 -24.78 7.10
CA ARG A 528 14.33 -23.53 7.56
C ARG A 528 14.65 -22.52 6.44
N ASP A 529 14.97 -23.00 5.25
CA ASP A 529 15.32 -22.15 4.11
C ASP A 529 14.08 -21.50 3.46
N SER A 530 12.88 -22.01 3.77
CA SER A 530 11.59 -21.51 3.30
C SER A 530 10.83 -20.69 4.35
N LEU A 531 11.38 -20.56 5.58
CA LEU A 531 10.80 -19.77 6.65
C LEU A 531 11.18 -18.30 6.53
N GLU A 532 10.20 -17.42 6.73
CA GLU A 532 10.43 -15.99 7.00
C GLU A 532 11.08 -15.77 8.37
N ASP A 533 11.66 -14.58 8.58
CA ASP A 533 12.30 -14.23 9.85
C ASP A 533 11.33 -14.20 11.04
N GLU A 534 10.05 -13.92 10.77
CA GLU A 534 8.94 -14.00 11.71
C GLU A 534 7.78 -14.75 11.02
N PHE A 535 7.18 -15.73 11.69
CA PHE A 535 6.07 -16.50 11.15
C PHE A 535 5.07 -16.92 12.23
N ILE A 536 3.83 -17.18 11.83
CA ILE A 536 2.80 -17.76 12.69
C ILE A 536 2.87 -19.28 12.57
N LEU A 537 3.12 -19.98 13.67
CA LEU A 537 3.15 -21.44 13.74
C LEU A 537 1.79 -21.98 14.17
N LEU A 538 1.23 -22.87 13.36
CA LEU A 538 -0.04 -23.56 13.60
C LEU A 538 0.13 -25.09 13.49
N TRP A 539 -0.78 -25.82 14.14
CA TRP A 539 -0.94 -27.25 13.97
C TRP A 539 -2.04 -27.53 12.96
N GLY A 540 -1.74 -28.39 11.97
CA GLY A 540 -2.67 -28.70 10.89
C GLY A 540 -3.86 -29.58 11.31
N ASP A 541 -3.98 -29.92 12.59
CA ASP A 541 -5.08 -30.65 13.19
C ASP A 541 -5.82 -29.88 14.30
N ASP A 542 -5.49 -28.60 14.48
CA ASP A 542 -6.10 -27.74 15.49
C ASP A 542 -6.77 -26.53 14.83
N TYR A 543 -7.99 -26.22 15.26
CA TYR A 543 -8.73 -25.04 14.82
C TYR A 543 -8.86 -24.05 15.97
N HIS A 544 -8.10 -22.95 15.86
CA HIS A 544 -8.09 -21.87 16.83
C HIS A 544 -8.33 -20.54 16.11
N PRO A 545 -9.61 -20.11 15.99
CA PRO A 545 -9.96 -18.93 15.21
C PRO A 545 -9.72 -17.63 15.99
N ILE A 546 -8.50 -17.42 16.48
CA ILE A 546 -8.11 -16.18 17.15
C ILE A 546 -7.87 -15.05 16.15
N ASP A 547 -7.93 -13.82 16.66
CA ASP A 547 -7.41 -12.66 15.97
C ASP A 547 -5.87 -12.66 16.03
N TYR A 548 -5.20 -12.74 14.88
CA TYR A 548 -3.74 -12.75 14.82
C TYR A 548 -3.14 -11.38 15.11
N THR A 549 -3.87 -10.29 14.89
CA THR A 549 -3.35 -8.93 15.06
C THR A 549 -2.89 -8.70 16.50
N PRO A 550 -3.73 -8.85 17.56
CA PRO A 550 -3.30 -8.67 18.94
C PRO A 550 -2.11 -9.55 19.35
N LEU A 551 -2.03 -10.78 18.82
CA LEU A 551 -0.94 -11.70 19.08
C LEU A 551 0.39 -11.19 18.52
N ILE A 552 0.41 -10.81 17.24
CA ILE A 552 1.59 -10.28 16.54
C ILE A 552 2.03 -8.96 17.18
N GLN A 553 1.09 -8.07 17.47
CA GLN A 553 1.38 -6.80 18.14
C GLN A 553 2.01 -7.02 19.52
N HIS A 554 1.50 -7.98 20.32
CA HIS A 554 2.10 -8.33 21.61
C HIS A 554 3.52 -8.89 21.45
N HIS A 555 3.75 -9.74 20.44
CA HIS A 555 5.07 -10.27 20.10
C HIS A 555 6.08 -9.16 19.76
N ARG A 556 5.72 -8.27 18.83
CA ARG A 556 6.60 -7.19 18.34
C ARG A 556 6.89 -6.13 19.41
N ARG A 557 5.86 -5.66 20.15
CA ARG A 557 6.01 -4.64 21.22
C ARG A 557 6.99 -5.07 22.32
N THR A 558 7.02 -6.35 22.65
CA THR A 558 7.91 -6.91 23.68
C THR A 558 9.25 -7.37 23.11
N SER A 559 9.42 -7.31 21.78
CA SER A 559 10.57 -7.87 21.07
C SER A 559 10.84 -9.34 21.41
N SER A 560 9.78 -10.11 21.74
CA SER A 560 9.91 -11.53 22.08
C SER A 560 10.46 -12.34 20.90
N MET A 561 11.06 -13.49 21.21
CA MET A 561 11.53 -14.46 20.22
C MET A 561 10.46 -15.51 19.92
N LEU A 562 9.59 -15.78 20.90
CA LEU A 562 8.46 -16.68 20.79
C LEU A 562 7.32 -16.13 21.66
N THR A 563 6.14 -15.99 21.06
CA THR A 563 4.91 -15.68 21.79
C THR A 563 3.90 -16.77 21.51
N MET A 564 3.44 -17.45 22.56
CA MET A 564 2.45 -18.52 22.46
C MET A 564 1.09 -18.06 22.95
N THR A 565 0.03 -18.61 22.37
CA THR A 565 -1.33 -18.39 22.84
C THR A 565 -1.67 -19.38 23.94
N VAL A 566 -2.28 -18.87 25.01
CA VAL A 566 -2.67 -19.66 26.17
C VAL A 566 -4.11 -19.35 26.51
N THR A 567 -4.92 -20.40 26.66
CA THR A 567 -6.26 -20.31 27.22
C THR A 567 -6.29 -20.84 28.65
N THR A 568 -7.12 -20.21 29.48
CA THR A 568 -7.44 -20.70 30.83
C THR A 568 -8.76 -21.45 30.88
N ASP A 569 -9.48 -21.53 29.76
CA ASP A 569 -10.79 -22.18 29.60
C ASP A 569 -10.65 -23.44 28.75
N HIS A 570 -10.05 -24.48 29.35
CA HIS A 570 -9.86 -25.79 28.73
C HIS A 570 -10.04 -26.90 29.77
N ASP A 571 -10.50 -28.09 29.33
CA ASP A 571 -10.77 -29.24 30.21
C ASP A 571 -9.50 -29.77 30.91
N GLU A 572 -8.33 -29.50 30.32
CA GLU A 572 -7.00 -29.90 30.77
C GLU A 572 -6.05 -28.69 30.80
N MET A 573 -5.04 -28.71 31.68
CA MET A 573 -3.98 -27.70 31.71
C MET A 573 -2.63 -28.38 31.41
N ASN A 574 -1.85 -27.83 30.49
CA ASN A 574 -0.58 -28.42 30.03
C ASN A 574 0.64 -27.50 30.30
N LEU A 575 0.42 -26.33 30.89
CA LEU A 575 1.50 -25.42 31.26
C LEU A 575 1.22 -24.61 32.53
N GLN A 576 2.30 -24.03 33.05
CA GLN A 576 2.30 -22.98 34.04
C GLN A 576 2.93 -21.72 33.45
N PHE A 577 2.27 -20.57 33.63
CA PHE A 577 2.84 -19.26 33.33
C PHE A 577 2.77 -18.32 34.54
N ASP A 578 3.71 -17.39 34.62
CA ASP A 578 3.82 -16.36 35.65
C ASP A 578 4.37 -15.07 35.03
N ASP A 579 3.85 -13.92 35.46
CA ASP A 579 4.21 -12.59 34.92
C ASP A 579 4.21 -12.52 33.37
N GLY A 580 3.20 -13.14 32.74
CA GLY A 580 3.04 -13.18 31.29
C GLY A 580 4.07 -14.04 30.56
N ARG A 581 4.80 -14.92 31.25
CA ARG A 581 5.85 -15.77 30.66
C ARG A 581 5.67 -17.23 31.01
N LEU A 582 6.02 -18.12 30.09
CA LEU A 582 5.98 -19.56 30.32
C LEU A 582 6.98 -19.94 31.44
N VAL A 583 6.55 -20.67 32.45
CA VAL A 583 7.43 -21.21 33.50
C VAL A 583 7.72 -22.68 33.25
N GLN A 584 6.68 -23.46 32.93
CA GLN A 584 6.79 -24.90 32.76
C GLN A 584 5.76 -25.38 31.75
N TYR A 585 6.14 -26.37 30.93
CA TYR A 585 5.26 -27.05 29.99
C TYR A 585 5.37 -28.57 30.16
N SER A 586 4.25 -29.29 30.01
CA SER A 586 4.21 -30.75 29.95
C SER A 586 3.16 -31.22 28.96
N LYS A 587 3.59 -31.98 27.95
CA LYS A 587 2.73 -32.62 26.96
C LYS A 587 1.92 -33.79 27.53
N SER A 588 2.38 -34.39 28.62
CA SER A 588 1.67 -35.42 29.37
C SER A 588 0.65 -34.77 30.29
N GLY A 589 -0.62 -35.22 30.24
CA GLY A 589 -1.72 -34.76 31.10
C GLY A 589 -1.54 -35.03 32.59
N ASP A 590 -0.38 -35.54 33.02
CA ASP A 590 0.07 -35.50 34.40
C ASP A 590 0.46 -34.06 34.74
N ALA A 591 -0.53 -33.19 34.96
CA ALA A 591 -0.33 -31.82 35.39
C ALA A 591 0.22 -31.81 36.82
N PRO A 592 1.48 -31.40 37.06
CA PRO A 592 1.96 -31.13 38.41
C PRO A 592 1.06 -30.07 39.08
N ASN A 593 0.93 -30.11 40.41
CA ASN A 593 0.22 -29.06 41.14
C ASN A 593 0.77 -27.68 40.74
N GLY A 594 -0.09 -26.82 40.17
CA GLY A 594 0.26 -25.42 39.83
C GLY A 594 0.13 -25.02 38.37
N PHE A 595 -0.23 -25.93 37.46
CA PHE A 595 -0.55 -25.57 36.08
C PHE A 595 -1.82 -24.73 36.02
N ASN A 596 -1.77 -23.66 35.21
CA ASN A 596 -2.78 -22.60 35.18
C ASN A 596 -3.16 -22.17 33.76
N GLY A 597 -2.71 -22.89 32.73
CA GLY A 597 -3.07 -22.62 31.35
C GLY A 597 -2.90 -23.82 30.43
N TYR A 598 -3.45 -23.69 29.23
CA TYR A 598 -3.35 -24.63 28.13
C TYR A 598 -2.85 -23.93 26.87
N GLU A 599 -1.80 -24.48 26.25
CA GLU A 599 -1.25 -24.00 24.97
C GLU A 599 -2.24 -24.28 23.83
N ALA A 600 -2.66 -23.23 23.12
CA ALA A 600 -3.79 -23.28 22.18
C ALA A 600 -3.36 -23.41 20.70
N GLY A 601 -2.21 -24.00 20.42
CA GLY A 601 -1.79 -24.39 19.06
C GLY A 601 -1.54 -23.23 18.09
N THR A 602 -1.32 -22.01 18.60
CA THR A 602 -0.99 -20.84 17.78
C THR A 602 0.12 -20.03 18.45
N SER A 603 1.19 -19.77 17.71
CA SER A 603 2.34 -19.01 18.20
C SER A 603 2.93 -18.10 17.13
N VAL A 604 3.53 -16.98 17.51
CA VAL A 604 4.39 -16.16 16.64
C VAL A 604 5.85 -16.42 17.01
N VAL A 605 6.66 -16.77 16.01
CA VAL A 605 8.01 -17.31 16.19
C VAL A 605 8.99 -16.50 15.35
N LYS A 606 10.12 -16.10 15.95
CA LYS A 606 11.28 -15.65 15.19
C LYS A 606 12.09 -16.85 14.72
N LYS A 607 12.48 -16.86 13.45
CA LYS A 607 13.31 -17.90 12.82
C LYS A 607 14.59 -18.18 13.58
N SER A 608 15.19 -17.18 14.21
CA SER A 608 16.38 -17.35 15.03
C SER A 608 16.19 -18.33 16.20
N VAL A 609 14.98 -18.48 16.76
CA VAL A 609 14.70 -19.55 17.76
C VAL A 609 15.04 -20.93 17.18
N LEU A 610 14.61 -21.18 15.94
CA LEU A 610 14.93 -22.41 15.25
C LEU A 610 16.43 -22.49 14.93
N MET A 611 17.07 -21.40 14.52
CA MET A 611 18.50 -21.40 14.18
C MET A 611 19.40 -21.62 15.40
N ASP A 612 19.02 -21.11 16.56
CA ASP A 612 19.83 -21.16 17.78
C ASP A 612 19.65 -22.49 18.54
N HIS A 613 18.45 -23.09 18.49
CA HIS A 613 18.09 -24.27 19.28
C HIS A 613 17.78 -25.53 18.44
N GLY A 614 17.59 -25.37 17.14
CA GLY A 614 17.25 -26.46 16.24
C GLY A 614 18.44 -27.33 15.86
N LYS A 615 18.14 -28.51 15.30
CA LYS A 615 19.13 -29.48 14.85
C LYS A 615 18.60 -30.36 13.72
N GLU A 616 19.50 -30.95 12.96
CA GLU A 616 19.16 -32.00 11.99
C GLU A 616 18.61 -33.26 12.67
N GLY A 617 17.75 -33.99 11.94
CA GLY A 617 17.17 -35.25 12.38
C GLY A 617 15.84 -35.10 13.12
N SER A 618 15.43 -36.18 13.79
CA SER A 618 14.10 -36.28 14.40
C SER A 618 14.04 -35.69 15.82
N TRP A 619 13.18 -34.70 16.04
CA TRP A 619 12.95 -34.09 17.36
C TRP A 619 11.60 -33.34 17.44
N SER A 620 11.09 -33.14 18.67
CA SER A 620 9.83 -32.43 18.94
C SER A 620 10.10 -30.99 19.34
N TRP A 621 9.40 -30.06 18.70
CA TRP A 621 9.43 -28.63 19.00
C TRP A 621 9.06 -28.37 20.47
N GLU A 622 7.90 -28.86 20.89
CA GLU A 622 7.31 -28.57 22.19
C GLU A 622 8.14 -29.15 23.35
N ASN A 623 8.78 -30.31 23.14
CA ASN A 623 9.60 -30.95 24.15
C ASN A 623 11.04 -30.40 24.25
N THR A 624 11.47 -29.60 23.27
CA THR A 624 12.82 -29.02 23.23
C THR A 624 12.75 -27.52 23.51
N ILE A 625 12.00 -26.77 22.69
CA ILE A 625 11.99 -25.31 22.73
C ILE A 625 11.29 -24.79 23.98
N TYR A 626 10.13 -25.34 24.37
CA TYR A 626 9.38 -24.80 25.51
C TYR A 626 10.15 -24.94 26.84
N PRO A 627 10.81 -26.08 27.12
CA PRO A 627 11.69 -26.18 28.28
C PRO A 627 12.95 -25.31 28.19
N GLU A 628 13.60 -25.24 27.02
CA GLU A 628 14.85 -24.47 26.86
C GLU A 628 14.63 -22.97 27.00
N LEU A 629 13.52 -22.45 26.47
CA LEU A 629 13.15 -21.03 26.54
C LEU A 629 12.18 -20.73 27.70
N SER A 630 12.19 -21.55 28.75
CA SER A 630 11.44 -21.27 29.97
C SER A 630 11.80 -19.88 30.51
N LYS A 631 10.77 -19.10 30.87
CA LYS A 631 10.78 -17.68 31.28
C LYS A 631 11.12 -16.70 30.16
N GLU A 632 11.50 -17.16 28.98
CA GLU A 632 11.76 -16.30 27.83
C GLU A 632 10.53 -16.20 26.93
N ILE A 633 9.76 -17.28 26.81
CA ILE A 633 8.55 -17.34 25.99
C ILE A 633 7.44 -16.47 26.60
N LEU A 634 6.94 -15.54 25.79
CA LEU A 634 5.82 -14.67 26.14
C LEU A 634 4.50 -15.42 25.99
N VAL A 635 3.59 -15.18 26.93
CA VAL A 635 2.22 -15.70 26.92
C VAL A 635 1.25 -14.61 26.47
N HIS A 636 0.50 -14.90 25.42
CA HIS A 636 -0.65 -14.12 24.99
C HIS A 636 -1.92 -14.85 25.45
N LEU A 637 -2.61 -14.29 26.44
CA LEU A 637 -3.86 -14.86 26.94
C LEU A 637 -5.00 -14.56 25.96
N ASP A 638 -5.71 -15.60 25.54
CA ASP A 638 -6.86 -15.48 24.66
C ASP A 638 -7.97 -16.46 25.10
N SER A 639 -9.21 -16.00 25.05
CA SER A 639 -10.39 -16.77 25.49
C SER A 639 -11.19 -17.35 24.32
N THR A 640 -10.70 -17.23 23.10
CA THR A 640 -11.30 -17.86 21.92
C THR A 640 -11.29 -19.36 22.11
N LYS A 641 -12.39 -19.99 21.72
CA LYS A 641 -12.53 -21.43 21.89
C LYS A 641 -11.56 -22.16 20.98
N PHE A 642 -10.68 -22.94 21.59
CA PHE A 642 -9.75 -23.84 20.92
C PHE A 642 -10.41 -25.19 20.64
N TRP A 643 -10.14 -25.76 19.46
CA TRP A 643 -10.61 -27.08 19.08
C TRP A 643 -9.48 -27.93 18.52
N ASP A 644 -9.08 -28.98 19.23
CA ASP A 644 -8.23 -30.02 18.64
C ASP A 644 -9.08 -31.21 18.18
N MET A 645 -8.64 -31.90 17.14
CA MET A 645 -9.23 -33.18 16.72
C MET A 645 -8.36 -34.38 17.10
N GLY A 646 -7.59 -34.29 18.18
CA GLY A 646 -6.60 -35.29 18.56
C GLY A 646 -7.18 -36.66 18.94
N THR A 647 -8.48 -36.77 19.22
CA THR A 647 -9.20 -38.00 19.57
C THR A 647 -10.56 -38.08 18.87
N PRO A 648 -11.18 -39.27 18.74
CA PRO A 648 -12.50 -39.41 18.12
C PRO A 648 -13.59 -38.55 18.77
N GLU A 649 -13.57 -38.42 20.10
CA GLU A 649 -14.54 -37.62 20.85
C GLU A 649 -14.39 -36.12 20.56
N ARG A 650 -13.15 -35.64 20.43
CA ARG A 650 -12.88 -34.23 20.11
C ARG A 650 -13.18 -33.91 18.64
N LEU A 651 -12.93 -34.86 17.74
CA LEU A 651 -13.35 -34.78 16.33
C LEU A 651 -14.88 -34.63 16.19
N GLU A 652 -15.68 -35.43 16.93
CA GLU A 652 -17.15 -35.33 16.91
C GLU A 652 -17.65 -33.97 17.43
N LYS A 653 -17.01 -33.42 18.48
CA LYS A 653 -17.30 -32.07 18.98
C LYS A 653 -17.01 -31.00 17.92
N LEU A 654 -15.88 -31.10 17.21
CA LEU A 654 -15.51 -30.17 16.14
C LEU A 654 -16.45 -30.26 14.94
N GLU A 655 -16.87 -31.48 14.57
CA GLU A 655 -17.84 -31.70 13.50
C GLU A 655 -19.20 -31.09 13.83
N THR A 656 -19.65 -31.22 15.09
CA THR A 656 -20.87 -30.57 15.57
C THR A 656 -20.78 -29.05 15.44
N PHE A 657 -19.67 -28.44 15.87
CA PHE A 657 -19.45 -27.00 15.76
C PHE A 657 -19.58 -26.48 14.33
N PHE A 658 -18.90 -27.10 13.36
CA PHE A 658 -18.95 -26.68 11.96
C PHE A 658 -20.32 -26.92 11.30
N ASN A 659 -21.03 -27.97 11.70
CA ASN A 659 -22.38 -28.23 11.20
C ASN A 659 -23.38 -27.18 11.71
N GLU A 660 -23.24 -26.71 12.95
CA GLU A 660 -24.09 -25.67 13.55
C GLU A 660 -23.78 -24.27 13.01
N THR A 661 -22.54 -23.98 12.63
CA THR A 661 -22.17 -22.67 12.05
C THR A 661 -22.53 -22.53 10.56
N ARG A 662 -22.85 -23.63 9.87
CA ARG A 662 -23.31 -23.63 8.47
C ARG A 662 -24.82 -23.45 8.30
N SER A 663 -25.61 -23.61 9.37
CA SER A 663 -27.08 -23.41 9.39
C SER A 663 -27.45 -21.98 9.75
#